data_AF-A0A8T5F8D7-F1
#
_entry.id   AF-A0A8T5F8D7-F1
#
_cell.length_a   1.000
_cell.length_b   1.000
_cell.length_c   1.000
_cell.angle_alpha   90.00
_cell.angle_beta   90.00
_cell.angle_gamma   90.00
#
_symmetry.space_group_name_H-M   'P 1'
#
loop_
_entity.id
_entity.type
_entity.pdbx_description
1 polymer ?
#
loop_
_entity_poly.entity_id
_entity_poly.type
_entity_poly.pdbx_seq_one_letter_code
_entity_poly.pdbx_strand_id
1 'polypeptide(L)'
;MSHKCPICSENFDSLELFDDHIEQHKEESILSKSPRIKPKNNENYTPSQSINLETIFDEEKFEKLIESKINSIKNTDELIHRRNFIEQVKKIYKKNPFCYIPYFLKDLIHGEAVGKIQDTFHFPNHIDLQIIIKDILNFKEERYRSAQYDDAFELNLNIIGWNEKHVILQNNFKYFENELAELFFENILQAYLVIILMDKYLDRQEIFEKCLEIKLNYSLFRFIDETLSIKFNQFLENNLKLRIDKILNELMSEKIVYFNRTETKKLKSNLNIDDVKNFTKKHLKFNDGTISMFSLNTLVNQNFPSLKLIPDLGIFDTAVDELEREKFIHKQYRSSKKNDYQIFLNDDFEKIEYDIKYLENTGEIPFKGRKITPETFISELIDLDKGDFNDSDDQVTRLAGLVLAESITLQPPAEKIEEFDFSMNLQNYRFRPEQLEAMAKLDFKINSEVFHVKVMVDEILTLSTYKKLVEKLSDGEQGVVITFKLLPLSVKKLIANDDTIQVIDEEGVKIWVSITSRLPARVNSICKIYSDKLSTLENKIVKVDSVFYEKGIAIVTVFPEMNEVTVLARSLEEIPLFEFNPSNFNLIAKNYFEFIKILTNCTMDDDLINGFFKNKFTEDPKYSKPVSELKFDYNTVHLNFKCHEKRDIFNCDCIKYAENPLQLCSHLVTAIDHIFRSHSYGDNFWNDSNRMKRGLENLLRENIEIILDRLDITEEHGAIKDEHEIMDFISGTIKTKNNS
;
A
#
# COMPACT_ATOMS: atom_id res chain seq x y z
N MET A 1 -30.68 49.03 -18.84
CA MET A 1 -30.43 47.77 -19.57
C MET A 1 -30.44 46.70 -18.50
N SER A 2 -31.20 45.61 -18.65
CA SER A 2 -31.22 44.55 -17.65
C SER A 2 -29.91 43.77 -17.73
N HIS A 3 -29.19 43.69 -16.62
CA HIS A 3 -27.94 42.95 -16.51
C HIS A 3 -28.25 41.51 -16.09
N LYS A 4 -27.92 40.54 -16.94
CA LYS A 4 -28.24 39.12 -16.69
C LYS A 4 -27.03 38.39 -16.14
N CYS A 5 -27.14 37.79 -14.97
CA CYS A 5 -26.08 37.02 -14.35
C CYS A 5 -25.71 35.80 -15.23
N PRO A 6 -24.46 35.64 -15.66
CA PRO A 6 -24.05 34.51 -16.50
C PRO A 6 -23.92 33.20 -15.72
N ILE A 7 -23.95 33.25 -14.37
CA ILE A 7 -23.76 32.10 -13.49
C ILE A 7 -25.11 31.45 -13.14
N CYS A 8 -26.12 32.24 -12.74
CA CYS A 8 -27.43 31.74 -12.34
C CYS A 8 -28.59 32.20 -13.26
N SER A 9 -28.31 33.04 -14.26
CA SER A 9 -29.29 33.57 -15.22
C SER A 9 -30.36 34.52 -14.65
N GLU A 10 -30.22 35.02 -13.42
CA GLU A 10 -31.09 36.08 -12.87
C GLU A 10 -30.87 37.44 -13.57
N ASN A 11 -31.93 38.24 -13.69
CA ASN A 11 -31.89 39.57 -14.32
C ASN A 11 -31.96 40.67 -13.27
N PHE A 12 -31.09 41.67 -13.42
CA PHE A 12 -30.94 42.80 -12.52
C PHE A 12 -31.19 44.11 -13.23
N ASP A 13 -31.98 44.97 -12.59
CA ASP A 13 -32.42 46.23 -13.18
C ASP A 13 -31.40 47.37 -13.01
N SER A 14 -30.35 47.15 -12.22
CA SER A 14 -29.22 48.06 -12.05
C SER A 14 -27.89 47.31 -12.04
N LEU A 15 -26.83 48.02 -12.44
CA LEU A 15 -25.46 47.48 -12.45
C LEU A 15 -24.96 47.19 -11.03
N GLU A 16 -25.35 48.00 -10.05
CA GLU A 16 -24.92 47.86 -8.65
C GLU A 16 -25.48 46.56 -8.01
N LEU A 17 -26.74 46.23 -8.25
CA LEU A 17 -27.34 44.97 -7.80
C LEU A 17 -26.77 43.76 -8.53
N PHE A 18 -26.42 43.92 -9.80
CA PHE A 18 -25.74 42.90 -10.58
C PHE A 18 -24.34 42.64 -10.05
N ASP A 19 -23.56 43.69 -9.76
CA ASP A 19 -22.20 43.59 -9.27
C ASP A 19 -22.16 43.00 -7.85
N ASP A 20 -23.07 43.41 -6.95
CA ASP A 20 -23.22 42.83 -5.62
C ASP A 20 -23.56 41.33 -5.69
N HIS A 21 -24.43 40.95 -6.62
CA HIS A 21 -24.80 39.55 -6.85
C HIS A 21 -23.65 38.72 -7.45
N ILE A 22 -22.84 39.31 -8.34
CA ILE A 22 -21.63 38.68 -8.88
C ILE A 22 -20.57 38.51 -7.78
N GLU A 23 -20.40 39.49 -6.88
CA GLU A 23 -19.52 39.33 -5.72
C GLU A 23 -20.04 38.28 -4.73
N GLN A 24 -21.36 38.08 -4.62
CA GLN A 24 -21.93 36.98 -3.83
C GLN A 24 -21.60 35.60 -4.43
N HIS A 25 -21.71 35.45 -5.76
CA HIS A 25 -21.22 34.26 -6.46
C HIS A 25 -19.71 34.08 -6.34
N LYS A 26 -18.98 35.20 -6.28
CA LYS A 26 -17.56 35.19 -6.01
C LYS A 26 -17.32 34.64 -4.62
N GLU A 27 -17.95 35.13 -3.55
CA GLU A 27 -17.81 34.61 -2.17
C GLU A 27 -18.30 33.16 -1.97
N GLU A 28 -19.29 32.72 -2.73
CA GLU A 28 -19.81 31.34 -2.71
C GLU A 28 -18.97 30.36 -3.54
N SER A 29 -18.13 30.87 -4.46
CA SER A 29 -17.21 30.09 -5.27
C SER A 29 -16.26 29.26 -4.41
N ILE A 30 -16.09 27.99 -4.78
CA ILE A 30 -15.14 27.07 -4.12
C ILE A 30 -13.69 27.61 -4.20
N LEU A 31 -13.43 28.53 -5.13
CA LEU A 31 -12.13 29.16 -5.38
C LEU A 31 -11.89 30.47 -4.61
N SER A 32 -12.93 31.11 -4.04
CA SER A 32 -12.79 32.33 -3.24
C SER A 32 -12.86 32.08 -1.74
N LYS A 33 -13.25 30.87 -1.33
CA LYS A 33 -12.95 30.38 0.01
C LYS A 33 -11.46 30.51 0.17
N SER A 34 -11.04 31.56 0.90
CA SER A 34 -9.73 31.59 1.53
C SER A 34 -9.51 30.18 2.06
N PRO A 35 -8.38 29.53 1.73
CA PRO A 35 -8.12 28.14 2.14
C PRO A 35 -8.56 28.04 3.57
N ARG A 36 -9.60 27.21 3.84
CA ARG A 36 -10.29 27.17 5.13
C ARG A 36 -9.23 27.42 6.17
N ILE A 37 -9.33 28.57 6.85
CA ILE A 37 -8.49 28.86 8.00
C ILE A 37 -8.56 27.57 8.79
N LYS A 38 -7.42 26.84 8.86
CA LYS A 38 -7.30 25.68 9.72
C LYS A 38 -8.02 26.08 11.00
N PRO A 39 -9.00 25.32 11.52
CA PRO A 39 -9.55 25.62 12.83
C PRO A 39 -8.33 25.91 13.70
N LYS A 40 -8.27 27.14 14.23
CA LYS A 40 -7.05 27.79 14.72
C LYS A 40 -6.02 26.73 15.08
N ASN A 41 -4.84 26.78 14.45
CA ASN A 41 -3.66 26.24 15.11
C ASN A 41 -3.70 26.81 16.53
N ASN A 42 -4.26 26.05 17.46
CA ASN A 42 -3.99 26.20 18.87
C ASN A 42 -2.51 25.87 18.90
N GLU A 43 -1.78 26.98 18.97
CA GLU A 43 -0.39 27.17 19.31
C GLU A 43 0.34 25.87 19.68
N ASN A 44 1.44 25.62 18.94
CA ASN A 44 2.50 24.63 19.16
C ASN A 44 2.51 23.39 18.24
N TYR A 45 2.41 23.58 16.92
CA TYR A 45 3.04 22.62 15.99
C TYR A 45 3.87 23.39 14.94
N THR A 46 5.08 23.74 15.33
CA THR A 46 6.17 24.03 14.38
C THR A 46 6.45 22.75 13.58
N PRO A 47 6.48 22.80 12.24
CA PRO A 47 7.08 21.72 11.45
C PRO A 47 8.44 21.40 12.05
N SER A 48 8.72 20.13 12.33
CA SER A 48 10.05 19.71 12.78
C SER A 48 11.06 20.24 11.77
N GLN A 49 12.01 21.05 12.24
CA GLN A 49 13.15 21.48 11.42
C GLN A 49 13.75 20.24 10.77
N SER A 50 13.90 20.27 9.45
CA SER A 50 14.52 19.18 8.69
C SER A 50 15.92 18.94 9.26
N ILE A 51 16.10 17.80 9.93
CA ILE A 51 17.43 17.35 10.32
C ILE A 51 18.21 17.14 9.03
N ASN A 52 19.35 17.80 8.90
CA ASN A 52 20.22 17.55 7.77
C ASN A 52 21.02 16.28 8.05
N LEU A 53 20.49 15.15 7.59
CA LEU A 53 21.16 13.86 7.73
C LEU A 53 22.48 13.81 6.95
N GLU A 54 22.62 14.64 5.91
CA GLU A 54 23.87 14.74 5.13
C GLU A 54 24.99 15.36 5.97
N THR A 55 24.68 16.27 6.90
CA THR A 55 25.68 16.85 7.82
C THR A 55 26.00 15.96 9.02
N ILE A 56 25.13 15.00 9.36
CA ILE A 56 25.35 14.09 10.51
C ILE A 56 26.12 12.84 10.08
N PHE A 57 25.75 12.29 8.92
CA PHE A 57 26.53 11.24 8.26
C PHE A 57 27.57 11.83 7.31
N ASP A 58 28.08 13.02 7.67
CA ASP A 58 28.94 13.92 6.89
C ASP A 58 29.82 13.18 5.89
N GLU A 59 29.60 13.48 4.61
CA GLU A 59 30.41 13.05 3.48
C GLU A 59 31.91 13.33 3.71
N GLU A 60 32.23 14.39 4.47
CA GLU A 60 33.60 14.73 4.84
C GLU A 60 34.16 13.92 6.02
N LYS A 61 33.34 13.21 6.80
CA LYS A 61 33.81 12.44 7.97
C LYS A 61 34.74 11.31 7.53
N PHE A 62 34.36 10.58 6.48
CA PHE A 62 35.23 9.58 5.88
C PHE A 62 36.42 10.21 5.15
N GLU A 63 36.22 11.34 4.45
CA GLU A 63 37.31 12.09 3.80
C GLU A 63 38.40 12.54 4.80
N LYS A 64 38.00 13.02 5.98
CA LYS A 64 38.91 13.41 7.07
C LYS A 64 39.69 12.20 7.61
N LEU A 65 39.07 11.03 7.73
CA LEU A 65 39.73 9.81 8.19
C LEU A 65 40.80 9.33 7.19
N ILE A 66 40.52 9.45 5.89
CA ILE A 66 41.39 8.92 4.83
C ILE A 66 42.39 9.94 4.27
N GLU A 67 42.27 11.23 4.63
CA GLU A 67 43.05 12.33 4.05
C GLU A 67 44.55 12.05 4.02
N SER A 68 45.11 11.58 5.14
CA SER A 68 46.54 11.26 5.25
C SER A 68 46.97 10.13 4.30
N LYS A 69 46.14 9.09 4.16
CA LYS A 69 46.40 7.96 3.26
C LYS A 69 46.29 8.39 1.81
N ILE A 70 45.25 9.13 1.45
CA ILE A 70 45.06 9.62 0.08
C ILE A 70 46.19 10.55 -0.34
N ASN A 71 46.60 11.48 0.53
CA ASN A 71 47.71 12.40 0.23
C ASN A 71 49.07 11.68 0.08
N SER A 72 49.19 10.43 0.57
CA SER A 72 50.40 9.61 0.41
C SER A 72 50.48 8.88 -0.93
N ILE A 73 49.39 8.78 -1.69
CA ILE A 73 49.33 8.09 -2.97
C ILE A 73 49.97 8.94 -4.06
N LYS A 74 51.06 8.43 -4.65
CA LYS A 74 51.78 9.11 -5.74
C LYS A 74 51.36 8.67 -7.14
N ASN A 75 50.75 7.49 -7.26
CA ASN A 75 50.31 6.95 -8.54
C ASN A 75 48.90 7.48 -8.87
N THR A 76 48.76 8.14 -10.01
CA THR A 76 47.50 8.78 -10.43
C THR A 76 46.37 7.78 -10.67
N ASP A 77 46.67 6.62 -11.27
CA ASP A 77 45.65 5.59 -11.55
C ASP A 77 45.15 4.95 -10.26
N GLU A 78 46.06 4.65 -9.34
CA GLU A 78 45.70 4.19 -8.00
C GLU A 78 44.84 5.23 -7.28
N LEU A 79 45.21 6.50 -7.32
CA LEU A 79 44.45 7.59 -6.71
C LEU A 79 43.01 7.66 -7.26
N ILE A 80 42.84 7.58 -8.59
CA ILE A 80 41.51 7.59 -9.23
C ILE A 80 40.69 6.37 -8.77
N HIS A 81 41.29 5.18 -8.76
CA HIS A 81 40.60 3.97 -8.31
C HIS A 81 40.16 4.05 -6.84
N ARG A 82 41.02 4.56 -5.95
CA ARG A 82 40.67 4.75 -4.54
C ARG A 82 39.57 5.80 -4.36
N ARG A 83 39.62 6.91 -5.12
CA ARG A 83 38.58 7.96 -5.10
C ARG A 83 37.22 7.42 -5.53
N ASN A 84 37.16 6.57 -6.56
CA ASN A 84 35.90 5.93 -6.96
C ASN A 84 35.31 5.06 -5.84
N PHE A 85 36.15 4.31 -5.12
CA PHE A 85 35.72 3.52 -3.97
C PHE A 85 35.18 4.41 -2.83
N ILE A 86 35.85 5.52 -2.53
CA ILE A 86 35.44 6.46 -1.49
C ILE A 86 34.03 7.01 -1.78
N GLU A 87 33.77 7.38 -3.03
CA GLU A 87 32.43 7.84 -3.45
C GLU A 87 31.36 6.75 -3.31
N GLN A 88 31.70 5.47 -3.53
CA GLN A 88 30.78 4.36 -3.25
C GLN A 88 30.48 4.23 -1.76
N VAL A 89 31.50 4.31 -0.89
CA VAL A 89 31.33 4.25 0.57
C VAL A 89 30.42 5.37 1.06
N LYS A 90 30.68 6.61 0.63
CA LYS A 90 29.86 7.78 0.97
C LYS A 90 28.40 7.58 0.59
N LYS A 91 28.12 7.13 -0.63
CA LYS A 91 26.75 6.85 -1.12
C LYS A 91 26.06 5.73 -0.34
N ILE A 92 26.78 4.68 0.05
CA ILE A 92 26.22 3.59 0.85
C ILE A 92 25.87 4.10 2.25
N TYR A 93 26.79 4.76 2.94
CA TYR A 93 26.57 5.24 4.31
C TYR A 93 25.50 6.34 4.40
N LYS A 94 25.35 7.16 3.36
CA LYS A 94 24.24 8.11 3.22
C LYS A 94 22.87 7.43 3.23
N LYS A 95 22.79 6.20 2.70
CA LYS A 95 21.56 5.40 2.66
C LYS A 95 21.38 4.51 3.88
N ASN A 96 22.46 3.85 4.31
CA ASN A 96 22.47 2.96 5.46
C ASN A 96 23.80 3.08 6.23
N PRO A 97 23.85 3.92 7.27
CA PRO A 97 25.07 4.20 8.04
C PRO A 97 25.48 3.05 8.97
N PHE A 98 24.62 2.04 9.14
CA PHE A 98 24.83 0.87 9.98
C PHE A 98 25.24 -0.38 9.17
N CYS A 99 25.56 -0.20 7.89
CA CYS A 99 26.06 -1.28 7.06
C CYS A 99 27.59 -1.37 7.13
N TYR A 100 28.12 -2.39 7.79
CA TYR A 100 29.54 -2.71 7.66
C TYR A 100 29.81 -3.36 6.29
N ILE A 101 30.12 -2.51 5.30
CA ILE A 101 30.24 -2.86 3.87
C ILE A 101 31.04 -4.14 3.59
N PRO A 102 32.21 -4.39 4.21
CA PRO A 102 32.96 -5.60 3.93
C PRO A 102 32.17 -6.89 4.18
N TYR A 103 31.36 -6.93 5.23
CA TYR A 103 30.57 -8.11 5.56
C TYR A 103 29.30 -8.17 4.73
N PHE A 104 28.70 -7.01 4.44
CA PHE A 104 27.60 -6.93 3.49
C PHE A 104 27.97 -7.49 2.12
N LEU A 105 29.13 -7.13 1.58
CA LEU A 105 29.61 -7.68 0.31
C LEU A 105 29.85 -9.19 0.42
N LYS A 106 30.40 -9.65 1.54
CA LYS A 106 30.61 -11.07 1.78
C LYS A 106 29.28 -11.83 1.67
N ASP A 107 28.27 -11.47 2.45
CA ASP A 107 26.97 -12.15 2.46
C ASP A 107 26.26 -12.07 1.10
N LEU A 108 26.40 -10.92 0.40
CA LEU A 108 25.88 -10.74 -0.95
C LEU A 108 26.46 -11.78 -1.93
N ILE A 109 27.79 -11.89 -1.99
CA ILE A 109 28.48 -12.81 -2.91
C ILE A 109 28.31 -14.27 -2.49
N HIS A 110 28.16 -14.57 -1.20
CA HIS A 110 27.85 -15.91 -0.73
C HIS A 110 26.42 -16.36 -1.06
N GLY A 111 25.57 -15.47 -1.60
CA GLY A 111 24.24 -15.85 -2.02
C GLY A 111 23.20 -15.84 -0.89
N GLU A 112 23.45 -15.13 0.23
CA GLU A 112 22.53 -15.08 1.38
C GLU A 112 21.17 -14.49 1.01
N ALA A 113 20.05 -15.01 1.54
CA ALA A 113 18.71 -14.55 1.14
C ALA A 113 18.51 -13.04 1.33
N VAL A 114 17.79 -12.37 0.41
CA VAL A 114 17.59 -10.91 0.44
C VAL A 114 17.00 -10.45 1.78
N GLY A 115 15.96 -11.12 2.28
CA GLY A 115 15.36 -10.79 3.58
C GLY A 115 16.37 -10.90 4.72
N LYS A 116 17.20 -11.96 4.72
CA LYS A 116 18.28 -12.15 5.70
C LYS A 116 19.33 -11.03 5.60
N ILE A 117 19.71 -10.58 4.40
CA ILE A 117 20.61 -9.44 4.23
C ILE A 117 19.97 -8.15 4.75
N GLN A 118 18.69 -7.90 4.44
CA GLN A 118 17.99 -6.72 4.95
C GLN A 118 17.99 -6.69 6.47
N ASP A 119 17.67 -7.84 7.08
CA ASP A 119 17.69 -8.00 8.53
C ASP A 119 19.13 -7.86 9.06
N THR A 120 20.11 -8.64 8.62
CA THR A 120 21.48 -8.58 9.17
C THR A 120 22.08 -7.15 9.16
N PHE A 121 21.78 -6.35 8.13
CA PHE A 121 22.40 -5.04 7.94
C PHE A 121 21.47 -3.84 8.16
N HIS A 122 20.29 -4.02 8.77
CA HIS A 122 19.33 -2.95 9.09
C HIS A 122 18.84 -2.12 7.88
N PHE A 123 18.59 -2.77 6.74
CA PHE A 123 18.00 -2.07 5.59
C PHE A 123 16.49 -1.89 5.77
N PRO A 124 15.97 -0.65 5.83
CA PRO A 124 14.57 -0.39 6.16
C PRO A 124 13.60 -0.81 5.04
N ASN A 125 14.07 -0.90 3.79
CA ASN A 125 13.25 -1.33 2.67
C ASN A 125 14.08 -2.00 1.57
N HIS A 126 13.41 -2.76 0.70
CA HIS A 126 14.06 -3.51 -0.37
C HIS A 126 14.62 -2.59 -1.47
N ILE A 127 14.01 -1.42 -1.68
CA ILE A 127 14.41 -0.47 -2.73
C ILE A 127 15.81 0.08 -2.44
N ASP A 128 16.09 0.54 -1.22
CA ASP A 128 17.40 1.06 -0.83
C ASP A 128 18.50 -0.01 -0.95
N LEU A 129 18.19 -1.25 -0.57
CA LEU A 129 19.09 -2.38 -0.75
C LEU A 129 19.39 -2.61 -2.24
N GLN A 130 18.37 -2.60 -3.11
CA GLN A 130 18.55 -2.77 -4.55
C GLN A 130 19.39 -1.65 -5.17
N ILE A 131 19.16 -0.39 -4.78
CA ILE A 131 19.96 0.74 -5.26
C ILE A 131 21.43 0.57 -4.87
N ILE A 132 21.72 0.16 -3.64
CA ILE A 132 23.10 -0.09 -3.20
C ILE A 132 23.77 -1.18 -4.02
N ILE A 133 23.08 -2.31 -4.23
CA ILE A 133 23.63 -3.45 -4.97
C ILE A 133 23.84 -3.09 -6.45
N LYS A 134 22.79 -2.60 -7.12
CA LYS A 134 22.75 -2.46 -8.58
C LYS A 134 23.34 -1.15 -9.09
N ASP A 135 23.15 -0.05 -8.36
CA ASP A 135 23.53 1.28 -8.83
C ASP A 135 24.84 1.77 -8.21
N ILE A 136 25.06 1.51 -6.92
CA ILE A 136 26.26 1.99 -6.22
C ILE A 136 27.43 1.00 -6.38
N LEU A 137 27.24 -0.27 -6.00
CA LEU A 137 28.25 -1.32 -6.13
C LEU A 137 28.31 -1.91 -7.55
N ASN A 138 27.28 -1.67 -8.37
CA ASN A 138 27.21 -2.06 -9.78
C ASN A 138 27.17 -3.59 -10.00
N PHE A 139 26.57 -4.36 -9.07
CA PHE A 139 26.24 -5.78 -9.24
C PHE A 139 24.84 -5.92 -9.84
N LYS A 140 24.72 -5.74 -11.16
CA LYS A 140 23.43 -5.60 -11.87
C LYS A 140 22.71 -6.92 -12.17
N GLU A 141 23.47 -7.98 -12.34
CA GLU A 141 22.96 -9.31 -12.69
C GLU A 141 22.29 -10.01 -11.50
N GLU A 142 21.47 -11.00 -11.79
CA GLU A 142 20.90 -11.85 -10.76
C GLU A 142 21.96 -12.77 -10.15
N ARG A 143 21.95 -12.88 -8.82
CA ARG A 143 22.86 -13.74 -8.07
C ARG A 143 22.27 -15.12 -7.82
N TYR A 144 23.14 -16.11 -7.77
CA TYR A 144 22.87 -17.44 -7.23
C TYR A 144 22.72 -17.35 -5.70
N ARG A 145 21.71 -18.06 -5.17
CA ARG A 145 21.40 -18.06 -3.74
C ARG A 145 21.97 -19.30 -3.06
N SER A 146 22.53 -19.17 -1.87
CA SER A 146 23.06 -20.29 -1.09
C SER A 146 22.00 -21.31 -0.71
N ALA A 147 20.74 -20.90 -0.59
CA ALA A 147 19.61 -21.80 -0.36
C ALA A 147 19.32 -22.74 -1.55
N GLN A 148 19.85 -22.42 -2.74
CA GLN A 148 19.62 -23.16 -3.98
C GLN A 148 20.89 -23.84 -4.52
N TYR A 149 22.06 -23.30 -4.18
CA TYR A 149 23.35 -23.75 -4.70
C TYR A 149 24.39 -23.76 -3.57
N ASP A 150 24.96 -24.93 -3.28
CA ASP A 150 25.99 -25.08 -2.25
C ASP A 150 27.29 -24.31 -2.59
N ASP A 151 27.56 -24.11 -3.90
CA ASP A 151 28.68 -23.38 -4.48
C ASP A 151 28.28 -21.96 -4.97
N ALA A 152 27.24 -21.37 -4.36
CA ALA A 152 26.73 -20.05 -4.75
C ALA A 152 27.82 -18.96 -4.79
N PHE A 153 28.82 -19.02 -3.92
CA PHE A 153 29.94 -18.08 -3.90
C PHE A 153 30.75 -18.12 -5.20
N GLU A 154 31.18 -19.30 -5.62
CA GLU A 154 31.92 -19.53 -6.85
C GLU A 154 31.08 -19.18 -8.08
N LEU A 155 29.80 -19.58 -8.09
CA LEU A 155 28.87 -19.24 -9.16
C LEU A 155 28.67 -17.73 -9.31
N ASN A 156 28.56 -17.01 -8.18
CA ASN A 156 28.43 -15.56 -8.19
C ASN A 156 29.69 -14.85 -8.68
N LEU A 157 30.89 -15.34 -8.34
CA LEU A 157 32.13 -14.80 -8.88
C LEU A 157 32.28 -15.05 -10.39
N ASN A 158 31.70 -16.13 -10.91
CA ASN A 158 31.69 -16.44 -12.34
C ASN A 158 30.74 -15.57 -13.17
N ILE A 159 29.87 -14.78 -12.53
CA ILE A 159 29.06 -13.77 -13.23
C ILE A 159 30.00 -12.74 -13.85
N ILE A 160 29.74 -12.37 -15.11
CA ILE A 160 30.62 -11.52 -15.92
C ILE A 160 30.91 -10.20 -15.18
N GLY A 161 32.20 -9.96 -14.92
CA GLY A 161 32.70 -8.76 -14.25
C GLY A 161 32.54 -8.73 -12.72
N TRP A 162 31.91 -9.74 -12.10
CA TRP A 162 31.74 -9.77 -10.64
C TRP A 162 33.03 -10.07 -9.90
N ASN A 163 33.82 -11.05 -10.37
CA ASN A 163 35.10 -11.38 -9.75
C ASN A 163 36.07 -10.17 -9.75
N GLU A 164 36.21 -9.48 -10.88
CA GLU A 164 37.08 -8.30 -10.99
C GLU A 164 36.64 -7.21 -10.00
N LYS A 165 35.34 -6.88 -9.95
CA LYS A 165 34.78 -5.92 -8.99
C LYS A 165 35.01 -6.36 -7.55
N HIS A 166 34.75 -7.63 -7.24
CA HIS A 166 34.94 -8.18 -5.91
C HIS A 166 36.41 -8.04 -5.47
N VAL A 167 37.37 -8.39 -6.33
CA VAL A 167 38.81 -8.23 -6.04
C VAL A 167 39.19 -6.77 -5.82
N ILE A 168 38.70 -5.85 -6.66
CA ILE A 168 38.94 -4.40 -6.49
C ILE A 168 38.39 -3.92 -5.15
N LEU A 169 37.16 -4.32 -4.78
CA LEU A 169 36.55 -3.94 -3.51
C LEU A 169 37.32 -4.51 -2.32
N GLN A 170 37.71 -5.78 -2.35
CA GLN A 170 38.52 -6.41 -1.29
C GLN A 170 39.86 -5.70 -1.10
N ASN A 171 40.52 -5.31 -2.19
CA ASN A 171 41.76 -4.53 -2.15
C ASN A 171 41.56 -3.14 -1.53
N ASN A 172 40.38 -2.54 -1.68
CA ASN A 172 40.02 -1.27 -1.04
C ASN A 172 39.67 -1.45 0.43
N PHE A 173 38.91 -2.49 0.78
CA PHE A 173 38.59 -2.81 2.17
C PHE A 173 39.84 -3.05 3.00
N LYS A 174 40.83 -3.75 2.45
CA LYS A 174 42.12 -3.96 3.13
C LYS A 174 42.92 -2.66 3.28
N TYR A 175 42.87 -1.78 2.28
CA TYR A 175 43.61 -0.51 2.32
C TYR A 175 43.01 0.48 3.32
N PHE A 176 41.68 0.56 3.41
CA PHE A 176 40.92 1.46 4.29
C PHE A 176 40.32 0.76 5.52
N GLU A 177 40.88 -0.37 5.95
CA GLU A 177 40.27 -1.24 6.96
C GLU A 177 39.95 -0.51 8.27
N ASN A 178 40.91 0.28 8.77
CA ASN A 178 40.77 1.02 10.02
C ASN A 178 39.77 2.16 9.88
N GLU A 179 39.81 2.90 8.77
CA GLU A 179 38.93 4.05 8.53
C GLU A 179 37.47 3.62 8.32
N LEU A 180 37.25 2.49 7.64
CA LEU A 180 35.92 1.89 7.49
C LEU A 180 35.37 1.41 8.83
N ALA A 181 36.21 0.79 9.67
CA ALA A 181 35.82 0.37 11.01
C ALA A 181 35.51 1.58 11.90
N GLU A 182 36.36 2.61 11.88
CA GLU A 182 36.18 3.84 12.65
C GLU A 182 34.90 4.58 12.26
N LEU A 183 34.61 4.71 10.96
CA LEU A 183 33.36 5.31 10.47
C LEU A 183 32.14 4.54 10.98
N PHE A 184 32.14 3.22 10.87
CA PHE A 184 31.06 2.36 11.34
C PHE A 184 30.85 2.47 12.86
N PHE A 185 31.94 2.44 13.63
CA PHE A 185 31.91 2.52 15.09
C PHE A 185 31.48 3.89 15.61
N GLU A 186 31.87 4.97 14.93
CA GLU A 186 31.37 6.31 15.25
C GLU A 186 29.85 6.42 15.04
N ASN A 187 29.31 5.81 13.98
CA ASN A 187 27.87 5.75 13.76
C ASN A 187 27.13 4.92 14.82
N ILE A 188 27.70 3.79 15.25
CA ILE A 188 27.15 2.99 16.36
C ILE A 188 27.14 3.79 17.65
N LEU A 189 28.25 4.45 18.00
CA LEU A 189 28.33 5.25 19.22
C LEU A 189 27.34 6.42 19.17
N GLN A 190 27.19 7.07 18.02
CA GLN A 190 26.18 8.11 17.80
C GLN A 190 24.76 7.60 18.01
N ALA A 191 24.40 6.46 17.39
CA ALA A 191 23.09 5.85 17.57
C ALA A 191 22.83 5.49 19.05
N TYR A 192 23.83 4.92 19.73
CA TYR A 192 23.72 4.59 21.15
C TYR A 192 23.51 5.84 22.02
N LEU A 193 24.20 6.95 21.74
CA LEU A 193 23.98 8.22 22.43
C LEU A 193 22.55 8.72 22.26
N VAL A 194 21.98 8.64 21.05
CA VAL A 194 20.56 9.00 20.81
C VAL A 194 19.63 8.10 21.63
N ILE A 195 19.91 6.79 21.69
CA ILE A 195 19.09 5.80 22.44
C ILE A 195 19.12 6.07 23.95
N ILE A 196 20.29 6.21 24.57
CA ILE A 196 20.36 6.41 26.03
C ILE A 196 19.78 7.76 26.48
N LEU A 197 19.76 8.74 25.58
CA LEU A 197 19.19 10.08 25.81
C LEU A 197 17.72 10.18 25.41
N MET A 198 17.09 9.12 24.89
CA MET A 198 15.71 9.14 24.39
C MET A 198 14.71 9.44 25.52
N ASP A 199 14.80 8.71 26.62
CA ASP A 199 13.78 8.76 27.67
C ASP A 199 14.23 9.51 28.93
N LYS A 200 15.54 9.79 29.09
CA LYS A 200 16.11 10.35 30.32
C LYS A 200 17.04 11.52 30.07
N TYR A 201 16.98 12.49 30.98
CA TYR A 201 17.97 13.55 31.09
C TYR A 201 19.21 13.01 31.78
N LEU A 202 20.36 13.06 31.10
CA LEU A 202 21.63 12.58 31.63
C LEU A 202 22.69 13.69 31.58
N ASP A 203 23.54 13.79 32.60
CA ASP A 203 24.74 14.62 32.52
C ASP A 203 25.89 13.91 31.79
N ARG A 204 26.98 14.64 31.51
CA ARG A 204 28.12 14.08 30.75
C ARG A 204 28.81 12.90 31.45
N GLN A 205 28.79 12.85 32.77
CA GLN A 205 29.40 11.75 33.52
C GLN A 205 28.51 10.50 33.42
N GLU A 206 27.20 10.66 33.60
CA GLU A 206 26.23 9.58 33.42
C GLU A 206 26.24 9.02 31.98
N ILE A 207 26.33 9.89 30.98
CA ILE A 207 26.46 9.50 29.56
C ILE A 207 27.73 8.67 29.35
N PHE A 208 28.87 9.13 29.88
CA PHE A 208 30.13 8.41 29.77
C PHE A 208 30.06 7.02 30.40
N GLU A 209 29.50 6.91 31.60
CA GLU A 209 29.30 5.63 32.29
C GLU A 209 28.40 4.68 31.49
N LYS A 210 27.30 5.19 30.92
CA LYS A 210 26.41 4.41 30.04
C LYS A 210 27.11 3.94 28.76
N CYS A 211 28.00 4.74 28.18
CA CYS A 211 28.79 4.35 27.02
C CYS A 211 29.81 3.25 27.33
N LEU A 212 30.32 3.12 28.56
CA LEU A 212 31.15 1.98 28.96
C LEU A 212 30.36 0.66 29.01
N GLU A 213 29.04 0.75 29.18
CA GLU A 213 28.13 -0.40 29.20
C GLU A 213 27.63 -0.83 27.81
N ILE A 214 28.01 -0.12 26.73
CA ILE A 214 27.51 -0.38 25.36
C ILE A 214 27.76 -1.82 24.89
N LYS A 215 28.80 -2.48 25.41
CA LYS A 215 29.10 -3.91 25.17
C LYS A 215 27.98 -4.87 25.53
N LEU A 216 27.13 -4.49 26.48
CA LEU A 216 25.94 -5.27 26.84
C LEU A 216 24.85 -5.21 25.75
N ASN A 217 24.98 -4.29 24.79
CA ASN A 217 24.00 -3.97 23.78
C ASN A 217 24.49 -4.25 22.34
N TYR A 218 25.60 -4.99 22.14
CA TYR A 218 26.13 -5.28 20.79
C TYR A 218 25.14 -6.03 19.88
N SER A 219 24.23 -6.82 20.47
CA SER A 219 23.15 -7.47 19.72
C SER A 219 22.20 -6.47 19.05
N LEU A 220 21.98 -5.29 19.64
CA LEU A 220 21.14 -4.23 19.08
C LEU A 220 21.70 -3.70 17.75
N PHE A 221 23.03 -3.68 17.63
CA PHE A 221 23.74 -3.18 16.45
C PHE A 221 24.16 -4.30 15.49
N ARG A 222 23.66 -5.53 15.71
CA ARG A 222 23.89 -6.72 14.89
C ARG A 222 25.38 -6.94 14.58
N PHE A 223 26.25 -6.84 15.60
CA PHE A 223 27.66 -7.20 15.45
C PHE A 223 27.78 -8.64 14.96
N ILE A 224 28.23 -8.78 13.71
CA ILE A 224 28.12 -10.02 12.93
C ILE A 224 29.10 -11.08 13.43
N ASP A 225 30.21 -10.67 14.07
CA ASP A 225 31.15 -11.59 14.68
C ASP A 225 31.92 -11.00 15.89
N GLU A 226 32.72 -11.86 16.52
CA GLU A 226 33.58 -11.52 17.65
C GLU A 226 34.73 -10.59 17.24
N THR A 227 35.23 -10.69 16.00
CA THR A 227 36.30 -9.84 15.47
C THR A 227 35.92 -8.37 15.50
N LEU A 228 34.74 -8.04 14.98
CA LEU A 228 34.21 -6.68 14.94
C LEU A 228 33.95 -6.17 16.37
N SER A 229 33.48 -7.04 17.25
CA SER A 229 33.26 -6.75 18.67
C SER A 229 34.56 -6.38 19.40
N ILE A 230 35.66 -7.12 19.14
CA ILE A 230 36.98 -6.83 19.70
C ILE A 230 37.51 -5.48 19.18
N LYS A 231 37.39 -5.22 17.87
CA LYS A 231 37.81 -3.94 17.28
C LYS A 231 37.02 -2.77 17.88
N PHE A 232 35.74 -2.94 18.15
CA PHE A 232 34.95 -1.89 18.79
C PHE A 232 35.33 -1.67 20.27
N ASN A 233 35.66 -2.73 21.02
CA ASN A 233 36.20 -2.58 22.36
C ASN A 233 37.48 -1.72 22.36
N GLN A 234 38.40 -1.99 21.44
CA GLN A 234 39.62 -1.18 21.28
C GLN A 234 39.31 0.27 20.89
N PHE A 235 38.28 0.48 20.08
CA PHE A 235 37.81 1.83 19.75
C PHE A 235 37.29 2.58 20.99
N LEU A 236 36.55 1.89 21.88
CA LEU A 236 36.03 2.46 23.13
C LEU A 236 37.11 2.71 24.20
N GLU A 237 38.22 1.97 24.19
CA GLU A 237 39.34 2.24 25.11
C GLU A 237 40.11 3.53 24.76
N ASN A 238 40.01 3.98 23.50
CA ASN A 238 40.79 5.09 22.96
C ASN A 238 40.00 6.40 22.90
N ASN A 239 40.34 7.35 23.79
CA ASN A 239 39.80 8.72 23.77
C ASN A 239 38.26 8.82 23.80
N LEU A 240 37.56 7.84 24.40
CA LEU A 240 36.10 7.76 24.40
C LEU A 240 35.42 9.05 24.85
N LYS A 241 35.93 9.70 25.91
CA LYS A 241 35.37 10.95 26.42
C LYS A 241 35.39 12.07 25.35
N LEU A 242 36.51 12.22 24.64
CA LEU A 242 36.64 13.20 23.56
C LEU A 242 35.72 12.85 22.38
N ARG A 243 35.57 11.56 22.05
CA ARG A 243 34.66 11.11 20.99
C ARG A 243 33.20 11.39 21.33
N ILE A 244 32.77 11.08 22.55
CA ILE A 244 31.43 11.40 23.07
C ILE A 244 31.20 12.91 22.99
N ASP A 245 32.15 13.72 23.48
CA ASP A 245 32.01 15.17 23.47
C ASP A 245 31.87 15.73 22.05
N LYS A 246 32.65 15.21 21.09
CA LYS A 246 32.57 15.56 19.66
C LYS A 246 31.19 15.23 19.09
N ILE A 247 30.73 13.98 19.23
CA ILE A 247 29.44 13.53 18.70
C ILE A 247 28.28 14.29 19.35
N LEU A 248 28.32 14.52 20.67
CA LEU A 248 27.28 15.30 21.34
C LEU A 248 27.22 16.74 20.79
N ASN A 249 28.36 17.37 20.50
CA ASN A 249 28.38 18.71 19.92
C ASN A 249 27.75 18.72 18.50
N GLU A 250 28.03 17.71 17.68
CA GLU A 250 27.40 17.51 16.36
C GLU A 250 25.87 17.32 16.49
N LEU A 251 25.43 16.46 17.41
CA LEU A 251 23.99 16.23 17.68
C LEU A 251 23.30 17.48 18.23
N MET A 252 24.00 18.32 19.00
CA MET A 252 23.48 19.58 19.52
C MET A 252 23.36 20.66 18.44
N SER A 253 24.34 20.78 17.53
CA SER A 253 24.25 21.75 16.42
C SER A 253 23.05 21.46 15.51
N GLU A 254 22.74 20.17 15.33
CA GLU A 254 21.60 19.68 14.55
C GLU A 254 20.30 19.57 15.37
N LYS A 255 20.29 20.04 16.63
CA LYS A 255 19.11 20.07 17.52
C LYS A 255 18.47 18.70 17.77
N ILE A 256 19.26 17.64 17.67
CA ILE A 256 18.84 16.27 18.03
C ILE A 256 18.94 16.08 19.53
N VAL A 257 20.00 16.61 20.14
CA VAL A 257 20.20 16.60 21.58
C VAL A 257 20.17 18.04 22.10
N TYR A 258 19.57 18.26 23.26
CA TYR A 258 19.45 19.59 23.85
C TYR A 258 19.57 19.56 25.37
N PHE A 259 19.95 20.70 25.95
CA PHE A 259 20.01 20.88 27.39
C PHE A 259 18.63 20.99 28.02
N ASN A 260 18.47 20.43 29.21
CA ASN A 260 17.30 20.70 30.04
C ASN A 260 17.20 22.21 30.33
N ARG A 261 16.00 22.77 30.14
CA ARG A 261 15.72 24.20 30.40
C ARG A 261 15.92 24.58 31.87
N THR A 262 15.71 23.65 32.81
CA THR A 262 15.85 23.89 34.26
C THR A 262 17.20 23.41 34.80
N GLU A 263 17.77 22.35 34.24
CA GLU A 263 19.05 21.76 34.66
C GLU A 263 20.06 21.81 33.50
N THR A 264 20.70 22.97 33.31
CA THR A 264 21.57 23.29 32.16
C THR A 264 22.80 22.39 31.95
N LYS A 265 23.00 21.37 32.80
CA LYS A 265 24.07 20.37 32.67
C LYS A 265 23.61 19.02 32.12
N LYS A 266 22.30 18.78 32.06
CA LYS A 266 21.74 17.52 31.57
C LYS A 266 21.22 17.64 30.15
N LEU A 267 21.45 16.60 29.37
CA LEU A 267 21.09 16.49 27.96
C LEU A 267 19.96 15.48 27.78
N LYS A 268 19.14 15.66 26.75
CA LYS A 268 18.13 14.69 26.28
C LYS A 268 18.01 14.76 24.76
N SER A 269 17.63 13.65 24.14
CA SER A 269 17.25 13.58 22.74
C SER A 269 15.88 14.25 22.49
N ASN A 270 15.68 14.76 21.28
CA ASN A 270 14.38 15.20 20.76
C ASN A 270 13.49 14.04 20.34
N LEU A 271 14.03 12.83 20.28
CA LEU A 271 13.30 11.59 20.07
C LEU A 271 12.87 11.04 21.43
N ASN A 272 11.60 10.67 21.54
CA ASN A 272 11.00 10.04 22.71
C ASN A 272 9.91 9.07 22.22
N ILE A 273 9.85 7.87 22.78
CA ILE A 273 8.83 6.89 22.39
C ILE A 273 7.41 7.41 22.66
N ASP A 274 7.22 8.17 23.75
CA ASP A 274 5.92 8.77 24.06
C ASP A 274 5.51 9.84 23.03
N ASP A 275 6.47 10.53 22.41
CA ASP A 275 6.17 11.49 21.35
C ASP A 275 5.74 10.78 20.07
N VAL A 276 6.38 9.65 19.73
CA VAL A 276 5.94 8.77 18.63
C VAL A 276 4.54 8.22 18.91
N LYS A 277 4.28 7.73 20.12
CA LYS A 277 2.96 7.27 20.55
C LYS A 277 1.92 8.38 20.42
N ASN A 278 2.18 9.56 20.99
CA ASN A 278 1.27 10.71 20.93
C ASN A 278 1.02 11.18 19.50
N PHE A 279 2.03 11.15 18.64
CA PHE A 279 1.90 11.42 17.21
C PHE A 279 1.00 10.40 16.53
N THR A 280 1.18 9.10 16.79
CA THR A 280 0.30 8.03 16.32
C THR A 280 -1.14 8.24 16.79
N LYS A 281 -1.36 8.49 18.09
CA LYS A 281 -2.69 8.79 18.67
C LYS A 281 -3.36 9.97 17.95
N LYS A 282 -2.58 11.03 17.68
CA LYS A 282 -3.04 12.24 16.99
C LYS A 282 -3.44 11.93 15.55
N HIS A 283 -2.59 11.23 14.79
CA HIS A 283 -2.86 10.92 13.38
C HIS A 283 -4.04 9.97 13.20
N LEU A 284 -4.21 8.97 14.07
CA LEU A 284 -5.40 8.12 14.07
C LEU A 284 -6.69 8.94 14.25
N LYS A 285 -6.71 9.88 15.19
CA LYS A 285 -7.86 10.78 15.39
C LYS A 285 -8.14 11.71 14.20
N PHE A 286 -7.14 12.03 13.38
CA PHE A 286 -7.32 12.86 12.19
C PHE A 286 -7.76 12.07 10.95
N ASN A 287 -7.50 10.77 10.90
CA ASN A 287 -7.84 9.89 9.78
C ASN A 287 -9.06 9.03 10.11
N ASP A 288 -10.09 9.64 10.71
CA ASP A 288 -11.36 8.97 11.06
C ASP A 288 -11.19 7.63 11.82
N GLY A 289 -10.15 7.56 12.66
CA GLY A 289 -9.89 6.41 13.52
C GLY A 289 -9.15 5.25 12.86
N THR A 290 -8.68 5.36 11.62
CA THR A 290 -7.98 4.26 10.93
C THR A 290 -6.79 4.73 10.09
N ILE A 291 -5.72 3.95 10.05
CA ILE A 291 -4.58 4.19 9.16
C ILE A 291 -3.80 2.89 8.91
N SER A 292 -3.25 2.73 7.69
CA SER A 292 -2.37 1.59 7.42
C SER A 292 -1.04 1.71 8.18
N MET A 293 -0.46 0.56 8.54
CA MET A 293 0.89 0.51 9.15
C MET A 293 1.90 1.27 8.31
N PHE A 294 1.90 1.05 6.99
CA PHE A 294 2.86 1.67 6.06
C PHE A 294 2.71 3.19 6.00
N SER A 295 1.48 3.69 5.88
CA SER A 295 1.20 5.13 5.84
C SER A 295 1.63 5.80 7.13
N LEU A 296 1.30 5.20 8.28
CA LEU A 296 1.68 5.73 9.58
C LEU A 296 3.21 5.70 9.79
N ASN A 297 3.87 4.59 9.48
CA ASN A 297 5.32 4.46 9.59
C ASN A 297 6.03 5.50 8.71
N THR A 298 5.51 5.76 7.50
CA THR A 298 6.02 6.83 6.63
C THR A 298 5.89 8.21 7.29
N LEU A 299 4.71 8.53 7.85
CA LEU A 299 4.47 9.79 8.55
C LEU A 299 5.37 9.96 9.80
N VAL A 300 5.56 8.89 10.56
CA VAL A 300 6.46 8.86 11.73
C VAL A 300 7.89 9.12 11.29
N ASN A 301 8.40 8.43 10.27
CA ASN A 301 9.76 8.63 9.76
C ASN A 301 10.00 10.05 9.20
N GLN A 302 8.95 10.72 8.71
CA GLN A 302 9.02 12.11 8.27
C GLN A 302 9.04 13.11 9.43
N ASN A 303 8.28 12.85 10.50
CA ASN A 303 8.17 13.76 11.66
C ASN A 303 9.25 13.53 12.74
N PHE A 304 9.82 12.33 12.79
CA PHE A 304 10.90 11.95 13.68
C PHE A 304 12.14 11.54 12.89
N PRO A 305 12.77 12.45 12.13
CA PRO A 305 13.93 12.13 11.29
C PRO A 305 15.13 11.58 12.10
N SER A 306 15.19 11.84 13.41
CA SER A 306 16.16 11.23 14.34
C SER A 306 16.08 9.70 14.37
N LEU A 307 14.94 9.08 13.98
CA LEU A 307 14.82 7.63 13.82
C LEU A 307 15.76 7.07 12.75
N LYS A 308 16.20 7.87 11.78
CA LYS A 308 17.20 7.46 10.80
C LYS A 308 18.62 7.42 11.37
N LEU A 309 18.82 7.98 12.56
CA LEU A 309 20.10 8.00 13.30
C LEU A 309 20.29 6.79 14.20
N ILE A 310 19.32 5.91 14.24
CA ILE A 310 19.37 4.67 14.98
C ILE A 310 19.14 3.51 14.00
N PRO A 311 19.74 2.34 14.25
CA PRO A 311 19.41 1.16 13.46
C PRO A 311 17.92 0.83 13.62
N ASP A 312 17.37 0.03 12.70
CA ASP A 312 15.97 -0.43 12.74
C ASP A 312 15.72 -1.33 13.96
N LEU A 313 15.60 -0.70 15.13
CA LEU A 313 15.32 -1.31 16.43
C LEU A 313 13.81 -1.53 16.64
N GLY A 314 12.98 -1.26 15.63
CA GLY A 314 11.54 -1.35 15.75
C GLY A 314 10.98 -0.36 16.77
N ILE A 315 11.49 0.87 16.86
CA ILE A 315 10.90 1.89 17.76
C ILE A 315 9.45 2.14 17.40
N PHE A 316 9.15 2.25 16.10
CA PHE A 316 7.78 2.35 15.61
C PHE A 316 6.95 1.14 16.05
N ASP A 317 7.43 -0.08 15.76
CA ASP A 317 6.74 -1.31 16.13
C ASP A 317 6.50 -1.39 17.65
N THR A 318 7.49 -1.03 18.46
CA THR A 318 7.40 -0.99 19.93
C THR A 318 6.35 0.02 20.38
N ALA A 319 6.35 1.22 19.82
CA ALA A 319 5.36 2.26 20.13
C ALA A 319 3.94 1.78 19.80
N VAL A 320 3.74 1.15 18.64
CA VAL A 320 2.43 0.63 18.23
C VAL A 320 2.03 -0.57 19.10
N ASP A 321 2.93 -1.50 19.39
CA ASP A 321 2.70 -2.64 20.31
C ASP A 321 2.29 -2.17 21.72
N GLU A 322 2.94 -1.12 22.23
CA GLU A 322 2.56 -0.53 23.51
C GLU A 322 1.16 0.08 23.47
N LEU A 323 0.82 0.81 22.41
CA LEU A 323 -0.53 1.37 22.24
C LEU A 323 -1.61 0.29 22.17
N GLU A 324 -1.30 -0.85 21.54
CA GLU A 324 -2.20 -2.00 21.47
C GLU A 324 -2.36 -2.65 22.85
N ARG A 325 -1.26 -2.86 23.59
CA ARG A 325 -1.31 -3.35 24.99
C ARG A 325 -2.07 -2.40 25.91
N GLU A 326 -1.95 -1.09 25.70
CA GLU A 326 -2.70 -0.04 26.39
C GLU A 326 -4.18 0.00 25.98
N LYS A 327 -4.61 -0.82 25.01
CA LYS A 327 -5.95 -0.81 24.41
C LYS A 327 -6.37 0.54 23.82
N PHE A 328 -5.40 1.33 23.38
CA PHE A 328 -5.69 2.57 22.67
C PHE A 328 -5.97 2.31 21.19
N ILE A 329 -5.28 1.32 20.62
CA ILE A 329 -5.47 0.88 19.24
C ILE A 329 -5.80 -0.61 19.18
N HIS A 330 -6.35 -1.02 18.04
CA HIS A 330 -6.47 -2.40 17.62
C HIS A 330 -5.73 -2.61 16.30
N LYS A 331 -4.93 -3.68 16.18
CA LYS A 331 -4.33 -4.07 14.90
C LYS A 331 -5.16 -5.16 14.24
N GLN A 332 -5.62 -4.88 13.04
CA GLN A 332 -6.24 -5.88 12.19
C GLN A 332 -5.26 -6.27 11.08
N TYR A 333 -4.75 -7.49 11.17
CA TYR A 333 -3.86 -8.04 10.17
C TYR A 333 -4.60 -8.26 8.85
N ARG A 334 -3.98 -7.80 7.76
CA ARG A 334 -4.44 -8.02 6.38
C ARG A 334 -3.88 -9.32 5.83
N SER A 335 -2.67 -9.67 6.25
CA SER A 335 -2.04 -10.94 5.88
C SER A 335 -1.19 -11.57 6.97
N SER A 336 -0.67 -12.76 6.68
CA SER A 336 0.34 -13.44 7.49
C SER A 336 1.71 -12.76 7.40
N LYS A 337 1.90 -11.82 6.45
CA LYS A 337 3.15 -11.10 6.27
C LYS A 337 3.36 -10.16 7.46
N LYS A 338 4.59 -10.17 7.97
CA LYS A 338 5.02 -9.23 9.00
C LYS A 338 4.79 -7.80 8.50
N ASN A 339 4.23 -6.95 9.37
CA ASN A 339 3.97 -5.54 9.10
C ASN A 339 2.85 -5.23 8.08
N ASP A 340 2.02 -6.22 7.74
CA ASP A 340 0.85 -6.02 6.89
C ASP A 340 -0.46 -5.99 7.70
N TYR A 341 -0.73 -4.84 8.30
CA TYR A 341 -1.91 -4.63 9.13
C TYR A 341 -2.46 -3.20 9.03
N GLN A 342 -3.76 -3.07 9.28
CA GLN A 342 -4.43 -1.79 9.52
C GLN A 342 -4.47 -1.51 11.03
N ILE A 343 -4.28 -0.25 11.40
CA ILE A 343 -4.40 0.22 12.78
C ILE A 343 -5.72 0.97 12.92
N PHE A 344 -6.51 0.61 13.92
CA PHE A 344 -7.75 1.29 14.30
C PHE A 344 -7.63 1.90 15.70
N LEU A 345 -8.39 2.96 15.98
CA LEU A 345 -8.72 3.30 17.36
C LEU A 345 -9.54 2.15 17.95
N ASN A 346 -9.21 1.75 19.18
CA ASN A 346 -9.84 0.59 19.79
C ASN A 346 -11.35 0.79 19.96
N ASP A 347 -11.79 1.96 20.45
CA ASP A 347 -13.21 2.29 20.64
C ASP A 347 -13.99 2.24 19.31
N ASP A 348 -13.39 2.74 18.22
CA ASP A 348 -14.02 2.71 16.89
C ASP A 348 -14.11 1.29 16.35
N PHE A 349 -13.08 0.47 16.57
CA PHE A 349 -13.10 -0.94 16.18
C PHE A 349 -14.12 -1.75 16.98
N GLU A 350 -14.20 -1.56 18.30
CA GLU A 350 -15.21 -2.19 19.16
C GLU A 350 -16.63 -1.80 18.72
N LYS A 351 -16.83 -0.53 18.32
CA LYS A 351 -18.10 -0.07 17.76
C LYS A 351 -18.42 -0.76 16.43
N ILE A 352 -17.44 -0.89 15.53
CA ILE A 352 -17.60 -1.63 14.27
C ILE A 352 -18.02 -3.08 14.56
N GLU A 353 -17.35 -3.77 15.48
CA GLU A 353 -17.71 -5.14 15.86
C GLU A 353 -19.11 -5.25 16.46
N TYR A 354 -19.52 -4.26 17.28
CA TYR A 354 -20.87 -4.18 17.81
C TYR A 354 -21.91 -3.97 16.71
N ASP A 355 -21.67 -3.01 15.81
CA ASP A 355 -22.58 -2.67 14.72
C ASP A 355 -22.74 -3.84 13.75
N ILE A 356 -21.66 -4.58 13.45
CA ILE A 356 -21.71 -5.82 12.66
C ILE A 356 -22.61 -6.85 13.34
N LYS A 357 -22.38 -7.15 14.63
CA LYS A 357 -23.23 -8.09 15.40
C LYS A 357 -24.69 -7.66 15.45
N TYR A 358 -24.96 -6.36 15.53
CA TYR A 358 -26.33 -5.85 15.49
C TYR A 358 -26.96 -6.10 14.11
N LEU A 359 -26.26 -5.74 13.04
CA LEU A 359 -26.72 -5.94 11.67
C LEU A 359 -26.95 -7.42 11.35
N GLU A 360 -26.13 -8.32 11.90
CA GLU A 360 -26.32 -9.76 11.82
C GLU A 360 -27.69 -10.22 12.31
N ASN A 361 -28.10 -9.71 13.47
CA ASN A 361 -29.37 -10.09 14.09
C ASN A 361 -30.59 -9.54 13.33
N THR A 362 -30.41 -8.49 12.51
CA THR A 362 -31.51 -7.88 11.73
C THR A 362 -31.74 -8.55 10.37
N GLY A 363 -30.78 -9.32 9.85
CA GLY A 363 -30.93 -10.05 8.57
C GLY A 363 -31.06 -9.14 7.32
N GLU A 364 -30.66 -7.88 7.43
CA GLU A 364 -31.29 -6.81 6.65
C GLU A 364 -30.34 -6.13 5.64
N ILE A 365 -29.39 -6.87 5.05
CA ILE A 365 -28.46 -6.33 4.03
C ILE A 365 -28.25 -7.33 2.89
N PRO A 366 -28.72 -7.04 1.67
CA PRO A 366 -28.53 -7.91 0.51
C PRO A 366 -27.05 -7.94 0.10
N PHE A 367 -26.52 -9.14 -0.14
CA PHE A 367 -25.17 -9.30 -0.66
C PHE A 367 -25.08 -8.82 -2.11
N LYS A 368 -24.31 -7.75 -2.33
CA LYS A 368 -24.16 -7.12 -3.64
C LYS A 368 -23.16 -7.87 -4.51
N GLY A 369 -21.91 -7.92 -4.06
CA GLY A 369 -20.82 -8.74 -4.61
C GLY A 369 -20.58 -8.58 -6.11
N ARG A 370 -19.84 -9.54 -6.66
CA ARG A 370 -19.63 -9.78 -8.09
C ARG A 370 -20.45 -10.99 -8.54
N LYS A 371 -21.21 -10.86 -9.63
CA LYS A 371 -21.93 -12.01 -10.22
C LYS A 371 -20.96 -12.99 -10.86
N ILE A 372 -21.25 -14.28 -10.73
CA ILE A 372 -20.45 -15.33 -11.36
C ILE A 372 -21.30 -16.54 -11.75
N THR A 373 -20.91 -17.24 -12.81
CA THR A 373 -21.50 -18.54 -13.19
C THR A 373 -20.62 -19.68 -12.67
N PRO A 374 -21.17 -20.90 -12.52
CA PRO A 374 -20.37 -22.07 -12.16
C PRO A 374 -19.16 -22.26 -13.07
N GLU A 375 -19.34 -22.18 -14.39
CA GLU A 375 -18.27 -22.41 -15.36
C GLU A 375 -17.17 -21.36 -15.27
N THR A 376 -17.56 -20.08 -15.13
CA THR A 376 -16.60 -19.00 -14.94
C THR A 376 -15.86 -19.16 -13.63
N PHE A 377 -16.53 -19.47 -12.52
CA PHE A 377 -15.85 -19.68 -11.23
C PHE A 377 -14.79 -20.77 -11.30
N ILE A 378 -15.12 -21.92 -11.90
CA ILE A 378 -14.19 -23.03 -12.07
C ILE A 378 -13.01 -22.63 -12.96
N SER A 379 -13.27 -21.99 -14.10
CA SER A 379 -12.22 -21.52 -15.01
C SER A 379 -11.27 -20.56 -14.30
N GLU A 380 -11.82 -19.56 -13.61
CA GLU A 380 -10.98 -18.58 -12.94
C GLU A 380 -10.21 -19.20 -11.77
N LEU A 381 -10.77 -20.19 -11.06
CA LEU A 381 -10.09 -20.87 -9.95
C LEU A 381 -8.90 -21.71 -10.41
N ILE A 382 -9.02 -22.38 -11.56
CA ILE A 382 -7.93 -23.16 -12.18
C ILE A 382 -6.78 -22.26 -12.63
N ASP A 383 -7.07 -21.05 -13.10
CA ASP A 383 -6.07 -20.09 -13.60
C ASP A 383 -5.29 -19.38 -12.48
N LEU A 384 -5.68 -19.56 -11.22
CA LEU A 384 -5.03 -18.93 -10.08
C LEU A 384 -4.00 -19.83 -9.43
N ASP A 385 -2.93 -19.21 -8.91
CA ASP A 385 -2.04 -19.87 -7.97
C ASP A 385 -2.76 -20.09 -6.63
N LYS A 386 -2.39 -21.17 -5.94
CA LYS A 386 -2.82 -21.39 -4.56
C LYS A 386 -2.04 -20.47 -3.63
N GLY A 387 -2.74 -19.60 -2.90
CA GLY A 387 -2.17 -18.74 -1.87
C GLY A 387 -2.77 -18.98 -0.48
N ASP A 388 -2.62 -18.02 0.42
CA ASP A 388 -3.15 -18.06 1.78
C ASP A 388 -4.40 -17.18 1.93
N PHE A 389 -5.07 -17.26 3.08
CA PHE A 389 -6.34 -16.58 3.33
C PHE A 389 -6.22 -15.04 3.53
N ASN A 390 -5.29 -14.43 2.81
CA ASN A 390 -4.64 -13.17 3.16
C ASN A 390 -3.94 -12.50 1.95
N ASP A 391 -3.87 -13.17 0.79
CA ASP A 391 -3.23 -12.66 -0.42
C ASP A 391 -4.26 -12.17 -1.47
N SER A 392 -3.78 -11.44 -2.47
CA SER A 392 -4.55 -10.97 -3.62
C SER A 392 -5.33 -12.09 -4.32
N ASP A 393 -6.65 -11.95 -4.50
CA ASP A 393 -7.60 -12.80 -5.27
C ASP A 393 -7.05 -14.17 -5.76
N ASP A 394 -6.85 -15.12 -4.83
CA ASP A 394 -6.28 -16.45 -5.07
C ASP A 394 -7.31 -17.60 -4.88
N GLN A 395 -6.85 -18.86 -5.03
CA GLN A 395 -7.73 -20.03 -4.92
C GLN A 395 -8.44 -20.14 -3.57
N VAL A 396 -7.71 -19.90 -2.47
CA VAL A 396 -8.20 -20.06 -1.10
C VAL A 396 -9.22 -18.97 -0.79
N THR A 397 -8.86 -17.73 -1.09
CA THR A 397 -9.69 -16.54 -0.91
C THR A 397 -10.99 -16.62 -1.71
N ARG A 398 -10.94 -17.13 -2.95
CA ARG A 398 -12.17 -17.30 -3.75
C ARG A 398 -13.09 -18.37 -3.22
N LEU A 399 -12.56 -19.52 -2.79
CA LEU A 399 -13.37 -20.57 -2.20
C LEU A 399 -13.96 -20.14 -0.86
N ALA A 400 -13.19 -19.45 -0.02
CA ALA A 400 -13.72 -18.84 1.19
C ALA A 400 -14.78 -17.77 0.85
N GLY A 401 -14.54 -16.96 -0.18
CA GLY A 401 -15.48 -15.99 -0.75
C GLY A 401 -16.82 -16.60 -1.16
N LEU A 402 -16.81 -17.79 -1.76
CA LEU A 402 -18.02 -18.53 -2.13
C LEU A 402 -18.87 -18.87 -0.90
N VAL A 403 -18.24 -19.17 0.23
CA VAL A 403 -18.96 -19.44 1.47
C VAL A 403 -19.36 -18.15 2.18
N LEU A 404 -18.52 -17.11 2.11
CA LEU A 404 -18.74 -15.79 2.70
C LEU A 404 -19.81 -14.95 2.00
N ALA A 405 -20.09 -15.20 0.74
CA ALA A 405 -21.14 -14.51 0.02
C ALA A 405 -22.51 -14.56 0.72
N GLU A 406 -22.68 -15.53 1.61
CA GLU A 406 -23.90 -15.75 2.37
C GLU A 406 -23.70 -15.68 3.91
N SER A 407 -22.45 -15.58 4.40
CA SER A 407 -22.11 -15.44 5.84
C SER A 407 -21.64 -14.02 6.17
N ILE A 408 -21.89 -13.55 7.40
CA ILE A 408 -21.49 -12.18 7.82
C ILE A 408 -20.06 -12.17 8.39
N THR A 409 -19.60 -13.30 8.96
CA THR A 409 -18.26 -13.46 9.51
C THR A 409 -17.75 -14.89 9.30
N LEU A 410 -16.48 -15.04 8.93
CA LEU A 410 -15.73 -16.25 9.29
C LEU A 410 -15.21 -16.01 10.71
N GLN A 411 -15.74 -16.72 11.69
CA GLN A 411 -15.07 -16.68 12.99
C GLN A 411 -13.75 -17.44 12.86
N PRO A 412 -12.61 -16.84 13.23
CA PRO A 412 -11.35 -17.55 13.21
C PRO A 412 -11.48 -18.76 14.15
N PRO A 413 -11.00 -19.96 13.74
CA PRO A 413 -10.84 -21.04 14.69
C PRO A 413 -9.90 -20.59 15.81
N ALA A 414 -10.06 -21.16 17.01
CA ALA A 414 -9.17 -20.88 18.14
C ALA A 414 -7.71 -21.31 17.86
N GLU A 415 -7.47 -22.17 16.86
CA GLU A 415 -6.15 -22.66 16.46
C GLU A 415 -6.02 -22.77 14.93
N LYS A 416 -4.93 -22.23 14.37
CA LYS A 416 -4.58 -22.38 12.95
C LYS A 416 -3.92 -23.74 12.75
N ILE A 417 -4.65 -24.72 12.21
CA ILE A 417 -4.10 -26.03 11.85
C ILE A 417 -3.39 -25.89 10.49
N GLU A 418 -2.07 -25.96 10.45
CA GLU A 418 -1.24 -25.71 9.25
C GLU A 418 -1.62 -26.58 8.04
N GLU A 419 -2.13 -27.79 8.28
CA GLU A 419 -2.52 -28.70 7.20
C GLU A 419 -3.79 -28.26 6.46
N PHE A 420 -4.62 -27.40 7.05
CA PHE A 420 -5.83 -26.81 6.43
C PHE A 420 -5.58 -25.38 5.98
N ASP A 421 -6.28 -24.95 4.93
CA ASP A 421 -6.05 -23.64 4.32
C ASP A 421 -6.87 -22.53 5.02
N PHE A 422 -8.06 -22.88 5.54
CA PHE A 422 -8.88 -22.02 6.40
C PHE A 422 -9.89 -22.85 7.19
N SER A 423 -10.56 -22.24 8.18
CA SER A 423 -11.59 -22.91 8.98
C SER A 423 -12.79 -22.01 9.22
N MET A 424 -13.90 -22.62 9.60
CA MET A 424 -15.19 -21.98 9.72
C MET A 424 -15.89 -22.43 10.99
N ASN A 425 -16.42 -21.48 11.78
CA ASN A 425 -17.35 -21.77 12.86
C ASN A 425 -18.79 -21.52 12.39
N LEU A 426 -19.62 -22.55 12.47
CA LEU A 426 -21.00 -22.63 12.03
C LEU A 426 -22.00 -22.62 13.20
N GLN A 427 -21.56 -22.45 14.45
CA GLN A 427 -22.42 -22.52 15.66
C GLN A 427 -23.68 -21.65 15.59
N ASN A 428 -23.64 -20.52 14.88
CA ASN A 428 -24.78 -19.62 14.68
C ASN A 428 -25.25 -19.51 13.21
N TYR A 429 -24.74 -20.36 12.32
CA TYR A 429 -25.08 -20.32 10.91
C TYR A 429 -26.42 -21.00 10.63
N ARG A 430 -27.32 -20.32 9.93
CA ARG A 430 -28.64 -20.86 9.54
C ARG A 430 -28.66 -21.15 8.05
N PHE A 431 -28.66 -22.44 7.69
CA PHE A 431 -28.72 -22.88 6.30
C PHE A 431 -30.09 -22.59 5.66
N ARG A 432 -30.09 -22.07 4.44
CA ARG A 432 -31.28 -21.90 3.61
C ARG A 432 -31.79 -23.25 3.08
N PRO A 433 -33.08 -23.35 2.70
CA PRO A 433 -33.62 -24.53 2.03
C PRO A 433 -32.79 -24.97 0.82
N GLU A 434 -32.33 -24.05 -0.05
CA GLU A 434 -31.55 -24.44 -1.23
C GLU A 434 -30.17 -25.02 -0.86
N GLN A 435 -29.58 -24.55 0.24
CA GLN A 435 -28.31 -25.08 0.73
C GLN A 435 -28.49 -26.49 1.31
N LEU A 436 -29.58 -26.71 2.06
CA LEU A 436 -29.93 -28.04 2.56
C LEU A 436 -30.21 -29.02 1.40
N GLU A 437 -30.88 -28.55 0.33
CA GLU A 437 -31.10 -29.33 -0.89
C GLU A 437 -29.78 -29.66 -1.61
N ALA A 438 -28.89 -28.67 -1.75
CA ALA A 438 -27.57 -28.88 -2.35
C ALA A 438 -26.74 -29.89 -1.54
N MET A 439 -26.72 -29.77 -0.22
CA MET A 439 -26.03 -30.72 0.65
C MET A 439 -26.61 -32.13 0.53
N ALA A 440 -27.93 -32.27 0.52
CA ALA A 440 -28.60 -33.56 0.34
C ALA A 440 -28.24 -34.20 -1.01
N LYS A 441 -28.16 -33.39 -2.08
CA LYS A 441 -27.74 -33.85 -3.42
C LYS A 441 -26.28 -34.31 -3.46
N LEU A 442 -25.43 -33.71 -2.63
CA LEU A 442 -24.00 -34.03 -2.53
C LEU A 442 -23.68 -35.12 -1.50
N ASP A 443 -24.69 -35.65 -0.79
CA ASP A 443 -24.49 -36.50 0.41
C ASP A 443 -23.55 -35.86 1.44
N PHE A 444 -23.59 -34.52 1.53
CA PHE A 444 -22.76 -33.74 2.44
C PHE A 444 -23.45 -33.64 3.81
N LYS A 445 -22.76 -34.07 4.87
CA LYS A 445 -23.28 -34.08 6.26
C LYS A 445 -22.59 -33.03 7.12
N ILE A 446 -23.32 -32.45 8.07
CA ILE A 446 -22.74 -31.56 9.08
C ILE A 446 -22.67 -32.35 10.38
N ASN A 447 -21.45 -32.71 10.75
CA ASN A 447 -21.17 -33.48 11.96
C ASN A 447 -20.55 -32.62 13.07
N SER A 448 -20.17 -31.38 12.75
CA SER A 448 -19.46 -30.45 13.63
C SER A 448 -19.93 -29.01 13.44
N GLU A 449 -19.80 -28.20 14.49
CA GLU A 449 -19.93 -26.74 14.41
C GLU A 449 -18.67 -26.08 13.83
N VAL A 450 -17.52 -26.75 13.82
CA VAL A 450 -16.25 -26.24 13.26
C VAL A 450 -15.80 -27.09 12.08
N PHE A 451 -15.63 -26.44 10.92
CA PHE A 451 -15.12 -27.04 9.69
C PHE A 451 -13.71 -26.55 9.41
N HIS A 452 -12.80 -27.45 9.05
CA HIS A 452 -11.47 -27.12 8.55
C HIS A 452 -11.39 -27.48 7.06
N VAL A 453 -11.07 -26.51 6.21
CA VAL A 453 -11.16 -26.63 4.76
C VAL A 453 -9.77 -26.70 4.12
N LYS A 454 -9.58 -27.69 3.24
CA LYS A 454 -8.38 -27.87 2.42
C LYS A 454 -8.73 -27.74 0.94
N VAL A 455 -8.08 -26.82 0.24
CA VAL A 455 -8.25 -26.53 -1.18
C VAL A 455 -7.18 -27.29 -1.98
N MET A 456 -7.60 -28.17 -2.88
CA MET A 456 -6.75 -29.04 -3.70
C MET A 456 -7.19 -29.01 -5.17
N VAL A 457 -7.14 -27.84 -5.80
CA VAL A 457 -7.55 -27.67 -7.22
C VAL A 457 -6.63 -28.48 -8.14
N ASP A 458 -5.32 -28.27 -8.04
CA ASP A 458 -4.33 -28.98 -8.86
C ASP A 458 -3.59 -30.12 -8.16
N GLU A 459 -4.03 -30.48 -6.96
CA GLU A 459 -3.42 -31.50 -6.13
C GLU A 459 -4.29 -32.79 -6.10
N ILE A 460 -3.65 -33.94 -5.95
CA ILE A 460 -4.36 -35.22 -5.76
C ILE A 460 -4.42 -35.52 -4.27
N LEU A 461 -5.62 -35.73 -3.72
CA LEU A 461 -5.78 -36.24 -2.36
C LEU A 461 -5.24 -37.67 -2.26
N THR A 462 -4.00 -37.81 -1.79
CA THR A 462 -3.35 -39.10 -1.59
C THR A 462 -3.71 -39.70 -0.24
N LEU A 463 -3.51 -41.03 -0.09
CA LEU A 463 -3.75 -41.74 1.16
C LEU A 463 -2.94 -41.17 2.33
N SER A 464 -1.68 -40.78 2.10
CA SER A 464 -0.83 -40.18 3.13
C SER A 464 -1.35 -38.81 3.55
N THR A 465 -1.81 -38.00 2.60
CA THR A 465 -2.38 -36.66 2.87
C THR A 465 -3.67 -36.79 3.66
N TYR A 466 -4.57 -37.69 3.25
CA TYR A 466 -5.81 -37.96 3.97
C TYR A 466 -5.56 -38.32 5.44
N LYS A 467 -4.65 -39.27 5.71
CA LYS A 467 -4.33 -39.67 7.09
C LYS A 467 -3.77 -38.52 7.93
N LYS A 468 -2.88 -37.71 7.36
CA LYS A 468 -2.34 -36.51 8.03
C LYS A 468 -3.43 -35.52 8.41
N LEU A 469 -4.41 -35.31 7.53
CA LEU A 469 -5.53 -34.41 7.82
C LEU A 469 -6.38 -34.94 8.98
N VAL A 470 -6.70 -36.24 9.00
CA VAL A 470 -7.47 -36.86 10.09
C VAL A 470 -6.73 -36.77 11.42
N GLU A 471 -5.41 -37.04 11.44
CA GLU A 471 -4.57 -36.98 12.65
C GLU A 471 -4.50 -35.58 13.29
N LYS A 472 -4.83 -34.53 12.53
CA LYS A 472 -4.70 -33.14 12.96
C LYS A 472 -6.01 -32.50 13.40
N LEU A 473 -7.14 -33.11 13.08
CA LEU A 473 -8.46 -32.66 13.55
C LEU A 473 -8.61 -32.98 15.04
N SER A 474 -9.16 -32.04 15.81
CA SER A 474 -9.53 -32.31 17.21
C SER A 474 -10.78 -33.18 17.28
N ASP A 475 -10.96 -33.88 18.41
CA ASP A 475 -12.17 -34.68 18.66
C ASP A 475 -13.44 -33.82 18.52
N GLY A 476 -14.32 -34.17 17.58
CA GLY A 476 -15.57 -33.47 17.33
C GLY A 476 -15.52 -32.38 16.25
N GLU A 477 -14.36 -32.14 15.62
CA GLU A 477 -14.23 -31.25 14.46
C GLU A 477 -14.36 -32.00 13.13
N GLN A 478 -14.67 -31.29 12.04
CA GLN A 478 -14.88 -31.89 10.71
C GLN A 478 -13.93 -31.28 9.68
N GLY A 479 -13.29 -32.12 8.86
CA GLY A 479 -12.52 -31.71 7.70
C GLY A 479 -13.35 -31.67 6.42
N VAL A 480 -13.06 -30.72 5.54
CA VAL A 480 -13.63 -30.60 4.20
C VAL A 480 -12.49 -30.44 3.20
N VAL A 481 -12.41 -31.32 2.21
CA VAL A 481 -11.43 -31.23 1.12
C VAL A 481 -12.15 -30.88 -0.18
N ILE A 482 -11.70 -29.82 -0.84
CA ILE A 482 -12.20 -29.41 -2.15
C ILE A 482 -11.18 -29.85 -3.21
N THR A 483 -11.55 -30.75 -4.11
CA THR A 483 -10.60 -31.35 -5.09
C THR A 483 -11.17 -31.43 -6.49
N PHE A 484 -10.33 -31.19 -7.49
CA PHE A 484 -10.72 -31.27 -8.90
C PHE A 484 -10.10 -32.47 -9.61
N LYS A 485 -9.10 -33.11 -8.97
CA LYS A 485 -8.52 -34.37 -9.46
C LYS A 485 -9.34 -35.57 -8.99
N LEU A 486 -9.32 -36.63 -9.81
CA LEU A 486 -9.99 -37.89 -9.50
C LEU A 486 -9.42 -38.52 -8.21
N LEU A 487 -10.31 -38.88 -7.29
CA LEU A 487 -9.94 -39.55 -6.05
C LEU A 487 -9.46 -40.99 -6.31
N PRO A 488 -8.30 -41.39 -5.74
CA PRO A 488 -7.85 -42.78 -5.75
C PRO A 488 -8.86 -43.72 -5.07
N LEU A 489 -9.02 -44.94 -5.59
CA LEU A 489 -9.93 -45.96 -5.03
C LEU A 489 -9.65 -46.27 -3.55
N SER A 490 -8.38 -46.20 -3.13
CA SER A 490 -7.97 -46.40 -1.74
C SER A 490 -8.54 -45.33 -0.81
N VAL A 491 -8.60 -44.07 -1.25
CA VAL A 491 -9.13 -42.95 -0.49
C VAL A 491 -10.66 -42.96 -0.49
N LYS A 492 -11.30 -43.28 -1.63
CA LYS A 492 -12.77 -43.43 -1.71
C LYS A 492 -13.31 -44.46 -0.71
N LYS A 493 -12.60 -45.58 -0.52
CA LYS A 493 -12.99 -46.62 0.46
C LYS A 493 -12.87 -46.16 1.91
N LEU A 494 -11.95 -45.25 2.22
CA LEU A 494 -11.81 -44.70 3.57
C LEU A 494 -12.92 -43.70 3.86
N ILE A 495 -13.13 -42.71 2.98
CA ILE A 495 -14.18 -41.70 3.13
C ILE A 495 -15.57 -42.34 3.26
N ALA A 496 -15.82 -43.45 2.54
CA ALA A 496 -17.10 -44.17 2.65
C ALA A 496 -17.37 -44.76 4.05
N ASN A 497 -16.34 -44.93 4.87
CA ASN A 497 -16.41 -45.52 6.22
C ASN A 497 -15.99 -44.54 7.33
N ASP A 498 -15.61 -43.31 6.98
CA ASP A 498 -15.07 -42.30 7.88
C ASP A 498 -15.64 -40.92 7.47
N ASP A 499 -16.52 -40.40 8.32
CA ASP A 499 -17.23 -39.14 8.10
C ASP A 499 -16.54 -37.93 8.76
N THR A 500 -15.31 -38.10 9.26
CA THR A 500 -14.48 -37.01 9.79
C THR A 500 -14.05 -36.04 8.69
N ILE A 501 -13.75 -36.55 7.49
CA ILE A 501 -13.39 -35.74 6.33
C ILE A 501 -14.38 -35.97 5.20
N GLN A 502 -15.01 -34.89 4.74
CA GLN A 502 -15.84 -34.90 3.54
C GLN A 502 -15.12 -34.29 2.36
N VAL A 503 -15.46 -34.76 1.16
CA VAL A 503 -14.82 -34.31 -0.08
C VAL A 503 -15.86 -33.72 -1.01
N ILE A 504 -15.59 -32.51 -1.48
CA ILE A 504 -16.38 -31.81 -2.50
C ILE A 504 -15.55 -31.81 -3.78
N ASP A 505 -16.11 -32.39 -4.84
CA ASP A 505 -15.50 -32.39 -6.17
C ASP A 505 -15.92 -31.17 -7.00
N GLU A 506 -15.42 -31.08 -8.24
CA GLU A 506 -15.74 -29.98 -9.16
C GLU A 506 -17.26 -29.80 -9.36
N GLU A 507 -18.02 -30.90 -9.52
CA GLU A 507 -19.47 -30.83 -9.67
C GLU A 507 -20.16 -30.36 -8.39
N GLY A 508 -19.63 -30.77 -7.23
CA GLY A 508 -20.04 -30.23 -5.94
C GLY A 508 -19.85 -28.72 -5.83
N VAL A 509 -18.68 -28.22 -6.25
CA VAL A 509 -18.41 -26.77 -6.29
C VAL A 509 -19.37 -26.06 -7.25
N LYS A 510 -19.63 -26.60 -8.44
CA LYS A 510 -20.60 -26.02 -9.40
C LYS A 510 -22.01 -25.91 -8.81
N ILE A 511 -22.45 -26.93 -8.07
CA ILE A 511 -23.74 -26.92 -7.38
C ILE A 511 -23.78 -25.80 -6.34
N TRP A 512 -22.72 -25.62 -5.55
CA TRP A 512 -22.62 -24.53 -4.58
C TRP A 512 -22.64 -23.14 -5.25
N VAL A 513 -21.90 -22.94 -6.34
CA VAL A 513 -21.91 -21.67 -7.09
C VAL A 513 -23.28 -21.37 -7.70
N SER A 514 -24.02 -22.41 -8.13
CA SER A 514 -25.35 -22.22 -8.72
C SER A 514 -26.38 -21.63 -7.76
N ILE A 515 -26.24 -21.91 -6.45
CA ILE A 515 -27.11 -21.34 -5.41
C ILE A 515 -26.54 -20.07 -4.78
N THR A 516 -25.23 -19.84 -4.91
CA THR A 516 -24.50 -18.66 -4.44
C THR A 516 -23.83 -17.94 -5.62
N SER A 517 -24.65 -17.34 -6.49
CA SER A 517 -24.21 -16.73 -7.76
C SER A 517 -23.43 -15.41 -7.62
N ARG A 518 -23.06 -15.02 -6.39
CA ARG A 518 -22.34 -13.78 -6.10
C ARG A 518 -21.16 -14.07 -5.19
N LEU A 519 -20.03 -13.43 -5.43
CA LEU A 519 -18.82 -13.50 -4.59
C LEU A 519 -18.48 -12.11 -4.04
N PRO A 520 -17.67 -12.02 -2.98
CA PRO A 520 -17.13 -10.74 -2.53
C PRO A 520 -16.41 -10.01 -3.67
N ALA A 521 -16.45 -8.68 -3.64
CA ALA A 521 -15.68 -7.88 -4.57
C ALA A 521 -14.19 -8.13 -4.40
N ARG A 522 -13.45 -8.14 -5.51
CA ARG A 522 -12.00 -8.37 -5.49
C ARG A 522 -11.26 -7.15 -4.93
N VAL A 523 -10.14 -7.37 -4.25
CA VAL A 523 -9.20 -6.30 -3.90
C VAL A 523 -8.76 -5.58 -5.18
N ASN A 524 -8.57 -4.26 -5.14
CA ASN A 524 -8.34 -3.36 -6.27
C ASN A 524 -9.52 -3.14 -7.22
N SER A 525 -10.63 -3.87 -7.07
CA SER A 525 -11.81 -3.62 -7.90
C SER A 525 -12.43 -2.25 -7.62
N ILE A 526 -13.15 -1.71 -8.61
CA ILE A 526 -14.01 -0.55 -8.44
C ILE A 526 -15.44 -1.05 -8.22
N CYS A 527 -16.06 -0.58 -7.15
CA CYS A 527 -17.37 -1.00 -6.70
C CYS A 527 -18.34 0.18 -6.62
N LYS A 528 -19.63 -0.12 -6.72
CA LYS A 528 -20.73 0.78 -6.36
C LYS A 528 -21.25 0.43 -4.98
N ILE A 529 -21.43 1.45 -4.15
CA ILE A 529 -22.17 1.37 -2.89
C ILE A 529 -23.47 2.14 -3.10
N TYR A 530 -24.60 1.45 -3.05
CA TYR A 530 -25.92 2.09 -3.11
C TYR A 530 -26.30 2.64 -1.73
N SER A 531 -26.06 1.84 -0.70
CA SER A 531 -26.24 2.19 0.70
C SER A 531 -25.39 1.23 1.54
N ASP A 532 -24.62 1.76 2.47
CA ASP A 532 -23.85 0.99 3.44
C ASP A 532 -24.24 1.40 4.87
N LYS A 533 -24.75 0.44 5.64
CA LYS A 533 -25.27 0.69 6.99
C LYS A 533 -24.17 0.94 8.04
N LEU A 534 -22.91 0.58 7.76
CA LEU A 534 -21.78 0.76 8.68
C LEU A 534 -21.20 2.18 8.56
N SER A 535 -20.93 2.61 7.34
CA SER A 535 -20.31 3.89 7.00
C SER A 535 -21.30 5.01 6.68
N THR A 536 -22.58 4.69 6.49
CA THR A 536 -23.65 5.58 6.00
C THR A 536 -23.43 6.12 4.57
N LEU A 537 -22.47 5.56 3.82
CA LEU A 537 -22.24 5.93 2.42
C LEU A 537 -23.44 5.55 1.55
N GLU A 538 -23.89 6.48 0.71
CA GLU A 538 -24.97 6.26 -0.26
C GLU A 538 -24.58 6.74 -1.66
N ASN A 539 -24.88 5.91 -2.66
CA ASN A 539 -24.60 6.17 -4.08
C ASN A 539 -23.16 6.61 -4.38
N LYS A 540 -22.18 5.89 -3.82
CA LYS A 540 -20.75 6.17 -3.96
C LYS A 540 -20.03 5.14 -4.82
N ILE A 541 -19.06 5.59 -5.59
CA ILE A 541 -18.10 4.73 -6.29
C ILE A 541 -16.88 4.62 -5.40
N VAL A 542 -16.35 3.41 -5.23
CA VAL A 542 -15.23 3.17 -4.33
C VAL A 542 -14.22 2.23 -4.97
N LYS A 543 -12.93 2.36 -4.63
CA LYS A 543 -11.91 1.35 -4.90
C LYS A 543 -11.73 0.48 -3.66
N VAL A 544 -11.73 -0.84 -3.82
CA VAL A 544 -11.46 -1.77 -2.73
C VAL A 544 -9.97 -1.83 -2.47
N ASP A 545 -9.52 -1.38 -1.29
CA ASP A 545 -8.11 -1.40 -0.92
C ASP A 545 -7.74 -2.64 -0.12
N SER A 546 -8.66 -3.12 0.72
CA SER A 546 -8.48 -4.34 1.50
C SER A 546 -9.82 -4.93 1.90
N VAL A 547 -9.88 -6.25 2.06
CA VAL A 547 -11.06 -6.97 2.55
C VAL A 547 -10.64 -7.83 3.73
N PHE A 548 -11.31 -7.67 4.87
CA PHE A 548 -11.11 -8.50 6.06
C PHE A 548 -12.25 -9.51 6.11
N TYR A 549 -12.07 -10.61 5.39
CA TYR A 549 -13.08 -11.65 5.20
C TYR A 549 -13.63 -12.23 6.52
N GLU A 550 -12.77 -12.37 7.53
CA GLU A 550 -13.16 -12.80 8.88
C GLU A 550 -14.16 -11.86 9.55
N LYS A 551 -13.96 -10.56 9.34
CA LYS A 551 -14.74 -9.50 9.97
C LYS A 551 -15.90 -9.01 9.09
N GLY A 552 -16.00 -9.47 7.84
CA GLY A 552 -17.04 -9.04 6.91
C GLY A 552 -16.96 -7.56 6.49
N ILE A 553 -15.83 -6.90 6.72
CA ILE A 553 -15.59 -5.48 6.38
C ILE A 553 -14.56 -5.33 5.27
N ALA A 554 -14.57 -4.18 4.63
CA ALA A 554 -13.58 -3.76 3.65
C ALA A 554 -13.14 -2.33 3.92
N ILE A 555 -11.90 -2.02 3.60
CA ILE A 555 -11.40 -0.64 3.52
C ILE A 555 -11.43 -0.23 2.07
N VAL A 556 -12.03 0.92 1.80
CA VAL A 556 -12.23 1.43 0.46
C VAL A 556 -11.87 2.90 0.34
N THR A 557 -11.33 3.28 -0.80
CA THR A 557 -11.11 4.68 -1.18
C THR A 557 -12.34 5.19 -1.92
N VAL A 558 -12.98 6.25 -1.42
CA VAL A 558 -14.23 6.80 -1.96
C VAL A 558 -13.96 7.84 -3.04
N PHE A 559 -14.70 7.80 -4.16
CA PHE A 559 -14.68 8.85 -5.18
C PHE A 559 -15.81 9.87 -4.98
N PRO A 560 -15.57 11.16 -5.31
CA PRO A 560 -14.32 11.78 -5.75
C PRO A 560 -13.37 12.20 -4.60
N GLU A 561 -13.81 12.05 -3.35
CA GLU A 561 -13.13 12.61 -2.17
C GLU A 561 -11.73 12.02 -1.92
N MET A 562 -11.48 10.81 -2.41
CA MET A 562 -10.26 10.02 -2.25
C MET A 562 -9.88 9.70 -0.80
N ASN A 563 -10.84 9.74 0.13
CA ASN A 563 -10.64 9.33 1.51
C ASN A 563 -10.89 7.82 1.70
N GLU A 564 -10.17 7.22 2.64
CA GLU A 564 -10.38 5.83 3.05
C GLU A 564 -11.56 5.73 4.03
N VAL A 565 -12.44 4.76 3.81
CA VAL A 565 -13.60 4.49 4.67
C VAL A 565 -13.72 2.99 4.90
N THR A 566 -14.13 2.60 6.12
CA THR A 566 -14.47 1.20 6.42
C THR A 566 -15.94 0.95 6.11
N VAL A 567 -16.23 -0.04 5.27
CA VAL A 567 -17.57 -0.39 4.81
C VAL A 567 -17.81 -1.89 5.01
N LEU A 568 -19.07 -2.32 4.88
CA LEU A 568 -19.37 -3.75 4.86
C LEU A 568 -18.93 -4.35 3.52
N ALA A 569 -18.20 -5.46 3.53
CA ALA A 569 -17.77 -6.11 2.29
C ALA A 569 -18.95 -6.50 1.38
N ARG A 570 -20.13 -6.76 1.99
CA ARG A 570 -21.37 -7.11 1.30
C ARG A 570 -22.08 -5.95 0.60
N SER A 571 -21.78 -4.70 0.94
CA SER A 571 -22.40 -3.53 0.29
C SER A 571 -21.74 -3.19 -1.05
N LEU A 572 -20.57 -3.77 -1.31
CA LEU A 572 -19.78 -3.59 -2.52
C LEU A 572 -20.40 -4.34 -3.71
N GLU A 573 -20.89 -3.60 -4.70
CA GLU A 573 -21.28 -4.15 -6.00
C GLU A 573 -20.14 -3.93 -7.00
N GLU A 574 -19.41 -5.00 -7.34
CA GLU A 574 -18.28 -4.89 -8.25
C GLU A 574 -18.74 -4.48 -9.66
N ILE A 575 -18.08 -3.48 -10.23
CA ILE A 575 -18.31 -3.10 -11.63
C ILE A 575 -17.55 -4.10 -12.51
N PRO A 576 -18.25 -4.88 -13.36
CA PRO A 576 -17.61 -5.92 -14.15
C PRO A 576 -16.73 -5.31 -15.24
N LEU A 577 -15.48 -5.77 -15.30
CA LEU A 577 -14.49 -5.41 -16.31
C LEU A 577 -14.37 -6.53 -17.35
N PHE A 578 -14.04 -6.17 -18.58
CA PHE A 578 -13.76 -7.15 -19.62
C PHE A 578 -12.33 -7.65 -19.46
N GLU A 579 -12.19 -8.89 -19.01
CA GLU A 579 -10.91 -9.55 -18.74
C GLU A 579 -10.75 -10.74 -19.70
N PHE A 580 -9.69 -10.75 -20.50
CA PHE A 580 -9.36 -11.90 -21.36
C PHE A 580 -8.84 -13.09 -20.55
N ASN A 581 -8.19 -12.82 -19.41
CA ASN A 581 -7.65 -13.82 -18.49
C ASN A 581 -7.70 -13.24 -17.06
N PRO A 582 -8.06 -14.04 -16.04
CA PRO A 582 -8.12 -13.60 -14.64
C PRO A 582 -6.83 -12.95 -14.13
N SER A 583 -5.65 -13.43 -14.59
CA SER A 583 -4.35 -12.87 -14.22
C SER A 583 -4.14 -11.41 -14.64
N ASN A 584 -4.89 -10.92 -15.64
CA ASN A 584 -4.82 -9.52 -16.09
C ASN A 584 -5.66 -8.57 -15.24
N PHE A 585 -6.47 -9.08 -14.30
CA PHE A 585 -7.40 -8.28 -13.52
C PHE A 585 -6.72 -7.09 -12.84
N ASN A 586 -5.62 -7.30 -12.13
CA ASN A 586 -4.93 -6.21 -11.41
C ASN A 586 -4.49 -5.07 -12.32
N LEU A 587 -4.04 -5.39 -13.54
CA LEU A 587 -3.67 -4.38 -14.52
C LEU A 587 -4.90 -3.60 -15.02
N ILE A 588 -5.95 -4.32 -15.41
CA ILE A 588 -7.17 -3.70 -15.96
C ILE A 588 -7.87 -2.88 -14.88
N ALA A 589 -7.93 -3.37 -13.64
CA ALA A 589 -8.47 -2.66 -12.49
C ALA A 589 -7.68 -1.38 -12.18
N LYS A 590 -6.34 -1.43 -12.26
CA LYS A 590 -5.49 -0.24 -12.15
C LYS A 590 -5.79 0.78 -13.25
N ASN A 591 -5.90 0.33 -14.51
CA ASN A 591 -6.19 1.20 -15.63
C ASN A 591 -7.60 1.80 -15.53
N TYR A 592 -8.57 1.02 -15.05
CA TYR A 592 -9.92 1.50 -14.78
C TYR A 592 -9.97 2.51 -13.64
N PHE A 593 -9.20 2.29 -12.57
CA PHE A 593 -9.03 3.28 -11.49
C PHE A 593 -8.49 4.61 -12.02
N GLU A 594 -7.43 4.58 -12.84
CA GLU A 594 -6.89 5.79 -13.49
C GLU A 594 -7.94 6.45 -14.40
N PHE A 595 -8.67 5.67 -15.19
CA PHE A 595 -9.78 6.15 -16.00
C PHE A 595 -10.86 6.86 -15.17
N ILE A 596 -11.31 6.28 -14.06
CA ILE A 596 -12.32 6.90 -13.19
C ILE A 596 -11.81 8.20 -12.57
N LYS A 597 -10.51 8.29 -12.22
CA LYS A 597 -9.92 9.56 -11.76
C LYS A 597 -9.97 10.65 -12.82
N ILE A 598 -9.63 10.32 -14.08
CA ILE A 598 -9.73 11.25 -15.20
C ILE A 598 -11.20 11.66 -15.40
N LEU A 599 -12.12 10.69 -15.41
CA LEU A 599 -13.55 10.92 -15.59
C LEU A 599 -14.13 11.84 -14.50
N THR A 600 -13.71 11.64 -13.25
CA THR A 600 -14.06 12.46 -12.10
C THR A 600 -13.62 13.91 -12.28
N ASN A 601 -12.44 14.16 -12.84
CA ASN A 601 -11.96 15.52 -13.10
C ASN A 601 -12.66 16.19 -14.30
N CYS A 602 -13.27 15.41 -15.20
CA CYS A 602 -13.99 15.89 -16.38
C CYS A 602 -15.49 16.13 -16.15
N THR A 603 -16.02 15.81 -14.96
CA THR A 603 -17.45 15.64 -14.71
C THR A 603 -17.82 16.28 -13.38
N MET A 604 -19.04 16.81 -13.25
CA MET A 604 -19.58 17.22 -11.95
C MET A 604 -20.04 16.01 -11.13
N ASP A 605 -19.94 16.08 -9.80
CA ASP A 605 -20.26 14.97 -8.89
C ASP A 605 -21.65 14.37 -9.14
N ASP A 606 -22.68 15.19 -9.30
CA ASP A 606 -24.04 14.73 -9.60
C ASP A 606 -24.14 13.99 -10.94
N ASP A 607 -23.42 14.45 -11.96
CA ASP A 607 -23.41 13.78 -13.27
C ASP A 607 -22.65 12.47 -13.23
N LEU A 608 -21.56 12.41 -12.46
CA LEU A 608 -20.81 11.18 -12.21
C LEU A 608 -21.72 10.15 -11.53
N ILE A 609 -22.37 10.53 -10.42
CA ILE A 609 -23.30 9.65 -9.69
C ILE A 609 -24.47 9.23 -10.59
N ASN A 610 -25.13 10.18 -11.27
CA ASN A 610 -26.25 9.85 -12.16
C ASN A 610 -25.82 8.91 -13.30
N GLY A 611 -24.61 9.11 -13.84
CA GLY A 611 -24.04 8.32 -14.92
C GLY A 611 -23.80 6.86 -14.52
N PHE A 612 -23.37 6.61 -13.28
CA PHE A 612 -23.14 5.25 -12.78
C PHE A 612 -24.39 4.59 -12.20
N PHE A 613 -25.31 5.35 -11.59
CA PHE A 613 -26.40 4.77 -10.79
C PHE A 613 -27.80 4.83 -11.43
N LYS A 614 -28.08 5.81 -12.30
CA LYS A 614 -29.45 6.08 -12.76
C LYS A 614 -29.69 5.75 -14.23
N ASN A 615 -28.73 6.09 -15.09
CA ASN A 615 -28.91 6.01 -16.54
C ASN A 615 -28.99 4.56 -17.04
N LYS A 616 -29.85 4.33 -18.03
CA LYS A 616 -30.02 3.04 -18.72
C LYS A 616 -30.13 3.26 -20.23
N PHE A 617 -29.60 2.32 -21.00
CA PHE A 617 -29.76 2.32 -22.46
C PHE A 617 -31.14 1.80 -22.85
N THR A 618 -31.74 2.39 -23.88
CA THR A 618 -33.06 1.98 -24.42
C THR A 618 -32.99 0.80 -25.38
N GLU A 619 -31.84 0.65 -26.04
CA GLU A 619 -31.55 -0.43 -26.97
C GLU A 619 -30.22 -1.11 -26.57
N ASP A 620 -30.05 -2.37 -26.95
CA ASP A 620 -28.72 -3.00 -26.93
C ASP A 620 -27.79 -2.16 -27.79
N PRO A 621 -26.74 -1.57 -27.22
CA PRO A 621 -25.99 -0.57 -27.95
C PRO A 621 -25.25 -1.17 -29.15
N LYS A 622 -25.34 -0.51 -30.31
CA LYS A 622 -24.71 -0.95 -31.56
C LYS A 622 -23.34 -0.29 -31.70
N TYR A 623 -22.29 -1.11 -31.83
CA TYR A 623 -20.91 -0.61 -31.78
C TYR A 623 -20.04 -1.02 -32.96
N SER A 624 -19.18 -0.09 -33.37
CA SER A 624 -18.00 -0.36 -34.21
C SER A 624 -16.79 0.34 -33.61
N LYS A 625 -15.64 -0.32 -33.40
CA LYS A 625 -14.42 0.39 -32.99
C LYS A 625 -13.92 1.17 -34.21
N PRO A 626 -14.16 2.49 -34.33
CA PRO A 626 -14.08 3.47 -33.22
C PRO A 626 -15.23 4.51 -33.14
N VAL A 627 -16.39 4.23 -33.73
CA VAL A 627 -17.57 5.11 -33.73
C VAL A 627 -18.76 4.37 -33.11
N SER A 628 -19.37 5.00 -32.12
CA SER A 628 -20.46 4.43 -31.34
C SER A 628 -21.61 5.41 -31.21
N GLU A 629 -22.83 4.90 -31.33
CA GLU A 629 -24.07 5.63 -31.07
C GLU A 629 -24.83 4.88 -29.98
N LEU A 630 -25.11 5.57 -28.87
CA LEU A 630 -25.79 5.01 -27.71
C LEU A 630 -27.05 5.82 -27.43
N LYS A 631 -28.17 5.12 -27.27
CA LYS A 631 -29.47 5.74 -27.05
C LYS A 631 -29.94 5.58 -25.61
N PHE A 632 -30.49 6.67 -25.09
CA PHE A 632 -31.20 6.77 -23.82
C PHE A 632 -32.66 7.17 -24.12
N ASP A 633 -33.52 7.22 -23.10
CA ASP A 633 -34.96 7.48 -23.27
C ASP A 633 -35.29 8.73 -24.10
N TYR A 634 -34.50 9.79 -23.92
CA TYR A 634 -34.72 11.10 -24.55
C TYR A 634 -33.48 11.69 -25.23
N ASN A 635 -32.34 11.00 -25.15
CA ASN A 635 -31.05 11.55 -25.55
C ASN A 635 -30.22 10.50 -26.30
N THR A 636 -29.36 10.96 -27.19
CA THR A 636 -28.41 10.17 -27.96
C THR A 636 -27.00 10.67 -27.71
N VAL A 637 -26.10 9.72 -27.49
CA VAL A 637 -24.66 9.95 -27.35
C VAL A 637 -23.94 9.41 -28.58
N HIS A 638 -23.12 10.25 -29.21
CA HIS A 638 -22.21 9.86 -30.28
C HIS A 638 -20.77 9.97 -29.80
N LEU A 639 -20.04 8.86 -29.89
CA LEU A 639 -18.63 8.77 -29.53
C LEU A 639 -17.80 8.42 -30.77
N ASN A 640 -16.83 9.27 -31.14
CA ASN A 640 -16.00 9.06 -32.32
C ASN A 640 -14.50 9.25 -31.99
N PHE A 641 -13.86 8.16 -31.62
CA PHE A 641 -12.42 8.14 -31.28
C PHE A 641 -11.51 8.17 -32.52
N LYS A 642 -12.00 8.44 -33.73
CA LYS A 642 -11.15 8.81 -34.89
C LYS A 642 -10.87 10.30 -34.95
N CYS A 643 -11.72 11.13 -34.35
CA CYS A 643 -11.57 12.56 -34.40
C CYS A 643 -10.48 13.04 -33.44
N HIS A 644 -9.95 14.23 -33.71
CA HIS A 644 -8.95 14.89 -32.88
C HIS A 644 -9.57 16.02 -32.04
N GLU A 645 -10.63 16.65 -32.55
CA GLU A 645 -11.38 17.67 -31.83
C GLU A 645 -12.37 17.03 -30.85
N LYS A 646 -12.37 17.51 -29.61
CA LYS A 646 -13.21 17.01 -28.53
C LYS A 646 -14.69 16.98 -28.88
N ARG A 647 -15.24 18.04 -29.49
CA ARG A 647 -16.68 18.13 -29.83
C ARG A 647 -17.12 17.06 -30.80
N ASP A 648 -16.17 16.58 -31.62
CA ASP A 648 -16.40 15.48 -32.54
C ASP A 648 -16.17 14.12 -31.88
N ILE A 649 -15.35 14.05 -30.82
CA ILE A 649 -15.09 12.83 -30.05
C ILE A 649 -16.25 12.52 -29.10
N PHE A 650 -16.70 13.50 -28.32
CA PHE A 650 -17.73 13.37 -27.30
C PHE A 650 -18.91 14.27 -27.66
N ASN A 651 -20.04 13.68 -28.04
CA ASN A 651 -21.24 14.42 -28.38
C ASN A 651 -22.48 13.82 -27.69
N CYS A 652 -23.31 14.69 -27.13
CA CYS A 652 -24.60 14.34 -26.55
C CYS A 652 -25.61 15.44 -26.89
N ASP A 653 -26.81 15.06 -27.30
CA ASP A 653 -27.90 15.97 -27.62
C ASP A 653 -28.65 16.53 -26.38
N CYS A 654 -28.25 16.15 -25.17
CA CYS A 654 -28.90 16.64 -23.95
C CYS A 654 -28.59 18.12 -23.71
N ILE A 655 -29.58 18.85 -23.20
CA ILE A 655 -29.50 20.31 -22.93
C ILE A 655 -28.29 20.65 -22.07
N LYS A 656 -28.02 19.86 -21.01
CA LYS A 656 -26.92 20.11 -20.08
C LYS A 656 -25.54 20.11 -20.77
N TYR A 657 -25.32 19.23 -21.74
CA TYR A 657 -24.07 19.20 -22.50
C TYR A 657 -24.01 20.31 -23.55
N ALA A 658 -25.15 20.65 -24.16
CA ALA A 658 -25.24 21.77 -25.09
C ALA A 658 -24.92 23.11 -24.40
N GLU A 659 -25.34 23.28 -23.15
CA GLU A 659 -25.07 24.47 -22.33
C GLU A 659 -23.62 24.54 -21.84
N ASN A 660 -23.03 23.39 -21.46
CA ASN A 660 -21.65 23.31 -21.00
C ASN A 660 -20.90 22.12 -21.59
N PRO A 661 -20.33 22.25 -22.80
CA PRO A 661 -19.57 21.17 -23.44
C PRO A 661 -18.17 20.99 -22.83
N LEU A 662 -17.79 21.77 -21.81
CA LEU A 662 -16.52 21.62 -21.08
C LEU A 662 -16.56 20.47 -20.07
N GLN A 663 -17.75 20.01 -19.70
CA GLN A 663 -17.92 18.92 -18.76
C GLN A 663 -18.73 17.79 -19.37
N LEU A 664 -18.44 16.56 -18.98
CA LEU A 664 -19.22 15.42 -19.40
C LEU A 664 -20.56 15.42 -18.65
N CYS A 665 -21.66 15.28 -19.40
CA CYS A 665 -22.97 15.02 -18.78
C CYS A 665 -23.08 13.56 -18.33
N SER A 666 -24.06 13.26 -17.49
CA SER A 666 -24.28 11.88 -17.01
C SER A 666 -24.44 10.84 -18.12
N HIS A 667 -25.03 11.18 -19.27
CA HIS A 667 -25.16 10.28 -20.42
C HIS A 667 -23.79 9.91 -21.02
N LEU A 668 -22.90 10.91 -21.15
CA LEU A 668 -21.53 10.69 -21.63
C LEU A 668 -20.73 9.84 -20.65
N VAL A 669 -20.87 10.08 -19.34
CA VAL A 669 -20.27 9.24 -18.29
C VAL A 669 -20.68 7.77 -18.48
N THR A 670 -21.98 7.49 -18.57
CA THR A 670 -22.50 6.12 -18.77
C THR A 670 -21.99 5.50 -20.06
N ALA A 671 -21.96 6.26 -21.16
CA ALA A 671 -21.53 5.77 -22.45
C ALA A 671 -20.04 5.46 -22.50
N ILE A 672 -19.19 6.35 -21.98
CA ILE A 672 -17.73 6.18 -21.97
C ILE A 672 -17.34 5.04 -21.02
N ASP A 673 -17.94 4.96 -19.84
CA ASP A 673 -17.78 3.82 -18.92
C ASP A 673 -18.11 2.49 -19.62
N HIS A 674 -19.27 2.41 -20.27
CA HIS A 674 -19.67 1.20 -20.97
C HIS A 674 -18.68 0.83 -22.08
N ILE A 675 -18.22 1.79 -22.88
CA ILE A 675 -17.24 1.49 -23.95
C ILE A 675 -15.93 1.01 -23.35
N PHE A 676 -15.44 1.63 -22.27
CA PHE A 676 -14.23 1.21 -21.59
C PHE A 676 -14.36 -0.26 -21.16
N ARG A 677 -15.48 -0.60 -20.50
CA ARG A 677 -15.69 -1.93 -19.92
C ARG A 677 -16.08 -3.01 -20.90
N SER A 678 -16.69 -2.69 -22.04
CA SER A 678 -17.10 -3.69 -23.04
C SER A 678 -15.96 -4.09 -24.00
N HIS A 679 -14.75 -3.56 -23.81
CA HIS A 679 -13.66 -3.71 -24.77
C HIS A 679 -12.28 -3.71 -24.11
N SER A 680 -11.28 -4.15 -24.87
CA SER A 680 -9.85 -4.08 -24.53
C SER A 680 -9.23 -2.67 -24.44
N TYR A 681 -10.01 -1.62 -24.13
CA TYR A 681 -9.47 -0.26 -23.96
C TYR A 681 -8.61 -0.14 -22.69
N GLY A 682 -8.95 -0.90 -21.65
CA GLY A 682 -8.25 -0.93 -20.37
C GLY A 682 -7.11 -1.95 -20.27
N ASP A 683 -6.75 -2.65 -21.36
CA ASP A 683 -5.66 -3.65 -21.35
C ASP A 683 -4.27 -2.96 -21.39
N ASN A 684 -3.22 -3.67 -21.81
CA ASN A 684 -1.86 -3.15 -22.05
C ASN A 684 -1.81 -1.89 -22.96
N PHE A 685 -2.91 -1.57 -23.64
CA PHE A 685 -3.05 -0.42 -24.51
C PHE A 685 -3.60 0.83 -23.81
N TRP A 686 -3.82 0.83 -22.48
CA TRP A 686 -4.11 2.05 -21.70
C TRP A 686 -2.83 2.87 -21.47
N ASN A 687 -2.29 3.39 -22.56
CA ASN A 687 -1.09 4.25 -22.60
C ASN A 687 -1.37 5.45 -23.51
N ASP A 688 -0.36 6.26 -23.82
CA ASP A 688 -0.54 7.52 -24.55
C ASP A 688 -0.97 7.30 -26.02
N SER A 689 -0.85 6.07 -26.54
CA SER A 689 -1.42 5.71 -27.84
C SER A 689 -2.92 5.44 -27.79
N ASN A 690 -3.53 5.30 -26.61
CA ASN A 690 -4.96 5.06 -26.43
C ASN A 690 -5.77 6.28 -26.86
N ARG A 691 -6.74 6.09 -27.74
CA ARG A 691 -7.53 7.20 -28.29
C ARG A 691 -8.59 7.72 -27.31
N MET A 692 -9.13 6.85 -26.46
CA MET A 692 -10.07 7.26 -25.41
C MET A 692 -9.34 8.06 -24.34
N LYS A 693 -8.20 7.57 -23.86
CA LYS A 693 -7.34 8.28 -22.89
C LYS A 693 -6.98 9.68 -23.40
N ARG A 694 -6.43 9.78 -24.62
CA ARG A 694 -6.09 11.06 -25.26
C ARG A 694 -7.28 12.00 -25.40
N GLY A 695 -8.46 11.47 -25.77
CA GLY A 695 -9.68 12.29 -25.84
C GLY A 695 -10.04 12.92 -24.50
N LEU A 696 -9.98 12.14 -23.41
CA LEU A 696 -10.26 12.62 -22.06
C LEU A 696 -9.17 13.57 -21.52
N GLU A 697 -7.91 13.34 -21.86
CA GLU A 697 -6.81 14.25 -21.49
C GLU A 697 -6.90 15.57 -22.24
N ASN A 698 -7.27 15.55 -23.53
CA ASN A 698 -7.57 16.77 -24.29
C ASN A 698 -8.71 17.57 -23.65
N LEU A 699 -9.74 16.90 -23.14
CA LEU A 699 -10.85 17.52 -22.42
C LEU A 699 -10.37 18.25 -21.15
N LEU A 700 -9.51 17.61 -20.34
CA LEU A 700 -8.92 18.24 -19.17
C LEU A 700 -8.05 19.44 -19.52
N ARG A 701 -7.25 19.33 -20.60
CA ARG A 701 -6.39 20.41 -21.08
C ARG A 701 -7.19 21.65 -21.45
N GLU A 702 -8.21 21.51 -22.29
CA GLU A 702 -9.07 22.64 -22.68
C GLU A 702 -9.71 23.33 -21.46
N ASN A 703 -10.14 22.55 -20.46
CA ASN A 703 -10.72 23.11 -19.24
C ASN A 703 -9.71 23.95 -18.46
N ILE A 704 -8.45 23.52 -18.41
CA ILE A 704 -7.37 24.23 -17.70
C ILE A 704 -6.93 25.46 -18.49
N GLU A 705 -6.80 25.37 -19.81
CA GLU A 705 -6.50 26.53 -20.67
C GLU A 705 -7.52 27.65 -20.45
N ILE A 706 -8.82 27.32 -20.42
CA ILE A 706 -9.89 28.30 -20.14
C ILE A 706 -9.78 28.89 -18.73
N ILE A 707 -9.38 28.11 -17.73
CA ILE A 707 -9.16 28.61 -16.37
C ILE A 707 -7.97 29.58 -16.34
N LEU A 708 -6.86 29.22 -16.99
CA LEU A 708 -5.66 30.05 -17.07
C LEU A 708 -5.93 31.37 -17.80
N ASP A 709 -6.68 31.32 -18.91
CA ASP A 709 -7.14 32.49 -19.66
C ASP A 709 -8.02 33.40 -18.79
N ARG A 710 -8.95 32.83 -17.99
CA ARG A 710 -9.81 33.59 -17.07
C ARG A 710 -9.07 34.20 -15.88
N LEU A 711 -7.93 33.63 -15.51
CA LEU A 711 -7.08 34.14 -14.43
C LEU A 711 -6.09 35.20 -14.93
N ASP A 712 -6.16 35.59 -16.20
CA ASP A 712 -5.33 36.63 -16.83
C ASP A 712 -3.81 36.37 -16.70
N ILE A 713 -3.42 35.09 -16.62
CA ILE A 713 -2.02 34.65 -16.58
C ILE A 713 -1.44 34.79 -18.00
N THR A 714 -1.02 36.01 -18.34
CA THR A 714 -0.42 36.37 -19.62
C THR A 714 1.11 36.23 -19.62
N GLU A 715 1.74 36.31 -20.80
CA GLU A 715 3.19 36.12 -20.99
C GLU A 715 4.09 36.98 -20.07
N GLU A 716 3.59 38.10 -19.55
CA GLU A 716 4.29 39.00 -18.63
C GLU A 716 4.40 38.45 -17.18
N HIS A 717 3.64 37.40 -16.84
CA HIS A 717 3.56 36.83 -15.47
C HIS A 717 4.10 35.39 -15.34
N GLY A 718 4.84 34.89 -16.35
CA GLY A 718 5.43 33.55 -16.32
C GLY A 718 4.48 32.43 -16.75
N ALA A 719 3.82 32.60 -17.90
CA ALA A 719 2.91 31.61 -18.48
C ALA A 719 3.58 30.25 -18.71
N ILE A 720 2.85 29.18 -18.36
CA ILE A 720 3.13 27.78 -18.73
C ILE A 720 2.89 27.67 -20.25
N LYS A 721 3.95 27.71 -21.07
CA LYS A 721 3.81 27.80 -22.54
C LYS A 721 4.08 26.50 -23.27
N ASP A 722 4.74 25.54 -22.65
CA ASP A 722 5.08 24.28 -23.29
C ASP A 722 3.98 23.23 -23.09
N GLU A 723 3.66 22.45 -24.13
CA GLU A 723 2.73 21.32 -24.06
C GLU A 723 3.12 20.36 -22.93
N HIS A 724 4.42 20.21 -22.69
CA HIS A 724 4.96 19.41 -21.60
C HIS A 724 4.71 20.03 -20.22
N GLU A 725 4.82 21.35 -20.08
CA GLU A 725 4.64 22.02 -18.79
C GLU A 725 3.16 22.08 -18.37
N ILE A 726 2.21 22.20 -19.30
CA ILE A 726 0.76 22.08 -19.00
C ILE A 726 0.42 20.65 -18.59
N MET A 727 0.98 19.65 -19.29
CA MET A 727 0.79 18.24 -18.93
C MET A 727 1.48 17.87 -17.61
N ASP A 728 2.62 18.49 -17.29
CA ASP A 728 3.29 18.36 -16.00
C ASP A 728 2.51 19.06 -14.88
N PHE A 729 1.86 20.20 -15.17
CA PHE A 729 0.94 20.86 -14.24
C PHE A 729 -0.31 20.00 -13.99
N ILE A 730 -0.93 19.44 -15.03
CA ILE A 730 -2.04 18.49 -14.93
C ILE A 730 -1.61 17.27 -14.10
N SER A 731 -0.48 16.67 -14.45
CA SER A 731 0.09 15.51 -13.75
C SER A 731 0.46 15.82 -12.30
N GLY A 732 0.97 17.02 -12.04
CA GLY A 732 1.32 17.54 -10.71
C GLY A 732 0.09 17.78 -9.84
N THR A 733 -0.97 18.38 -10.41
CA THR A 733 -2.25 18.63 -9.72
C THR A 733 -2.97 17.32 -9.37
N ILE A 734 -2.90 16.33 -10.27
CA ILE A 734 -3.38 14.95 -10.05
C ILE A 734 -2.54 14.24 -8.98
N LYS A 735 -1.23 14.53 -8.87
CA LYS A 735 -0.33 13.98 -7.84
C LYS A 735 -0.51 14.64 -6.47
N THR A 736 -0.74 15.95 -6.39
CA THR A 736 -0.91 16.67 -5.12
C THR A 736 -2.21 16.30 -4.39
N LYS A 737 -3.26 15.88 -5.11
CA LYS A 737 -4.46 15.27 -4.51
C LYS A 737 -4.27 13.85 -3.97
N ASN A 738 -3.14 13.18 -4.26
CA ASN A 738 -2.83 11.83 -3.76
C ASN A 738 -1.90 11.82 -2.53
N ASN A 739 -1.48 12.99 -2.04
CA ASN A 739 -0.61 13.13 -0.86
C ASN A 739 -1.25 14.01 0.23
N SER A 740 -2.59 14.08 0.28
CA SER A 740 -3.32 14.76 1.36
C SER A 740 -3.89 13.75 2.32
#